data_AF-A0A2H5XAL7-F1
#
_entry.id   AF-A0A2H5XAL7-F1
#
_cell.length_a   1.000
_cell.length_b   1.000
_cell.length_c   1.000
_cell.angle_alpha   90.00
_cell.angle_beta   90.00
_cell.angle_gamma   90.00
#
_symmetry.space_group_name_H-M   'P 1'
#
loop_
_entity.id
_entity.type
_entity.pdbx_description
1 polymer ?
#
loop_
_entity_poly.entity_id
_entity_poly.type
_entity_poly.pdbx_seq_one_letter_code
_entity_poly.pdbx_strand_id
1 'polypeptide(L)'
;MMGRTYPTHEIEQLRMQDGCIWADGCLAILKALLESGVAYVGGYPGAPVSNLTDAFLDAEERVLKPMGIFVANNVNESAAAAMLRFSVNAPVRGAVAWKVVGTNVAADALAHVCSSGVQGGTVIFVGEDYGANSTLVAQKTLPYGYNFGAPVLDPKADLNHVARLTRIAFDLSETCRMPVFFLVRTRVGNMKGWLQVQENQPPAFNLHHPLAVLHHTPDRFPIPPFTQQQEREKWHERVPLAKTFIRQHGINERYDDGGRKGVIVHGLLFNVALRALMRLGEAQVHRREFVAAHSRSDSTTLPTSPPPLSLAPHPSSFSFGVPLLSLHALFPLVEDDLAEFLDGKDEVLVVEEGEPALLEREIRAIAQQFGWRGRIVRSAFLPTTGELTTDIVTDGLAKFLGRSSAAVSVPRPPSPLPTDELLPVVPRFPNFCTGCPERPAVLTALKIFRDLHPEVKLEIVLDIGCYIMGIYYLRDLVAPVTGMGTCLASSLASSFLSRERTIYIVGDGTFWAQALTTSISNALYHKQDCVVLVLENFWTAMTGHQPNPSTKLGERAGNLDIEATLKGMGARWVKVVNPYEVGEVVRLLEEAWQLSELGPRFLIVRGECMLERNRRERKERERRREGRKRVVEARFGVDPLVCVGDHSCLHYNNCPSLSVRPSPNPLKRDMVVQAEQTCVACGLCGSVAHAAKLCPSFYRVEWVHNPSWWERVQFRLRRWLLGV
;
A
#
# COMPACT_ATOMS: atom_id res chain seq x y z
N MET A 1 4.99 25.07 -21.70
CA MET A 1 5.79 25.50 -20.55
C MET A 1 4.90 25.40 -19.32
N MET A 2 5.04 24.37 -18.49
CA MET A 2 4.43 24.37 -17.16
C MET A 2 5.11 25.47 -16.33
N GLY A 3 4.32 26.30 -15.66
CA GLY A 3 4.86 27.24 -14.68
C GLY A 3 5.53 26.44 -13.58
N ARG A 4 6.81 26.73 -13.30
CA ARG A 4 7.54 26.08 -12.20
C ARG A 4 7.17 26.76 -10.90
N THR A 5 7.00 25.98 -9.84
CA THR A 5 6.78 26.51 -8.49
C THR A 5 8.10 27.02 -7.92
N TYR A 6 9.20 26.30 -8.16
CA TYR A 6 10.54 26.67 -7.73
C TYR A 6 11.39 27.27 -8.86
N PRO A 7 12.07 28.41 -8.62
CA PRO A 7 13.06 28.93 -9.55
C PRO A 7 14.20 27.93 -9.80
N THR A 8 14.73 27.91 -11.01
CA THR A 8 15.84 27.00 -11.39
C THR A 8 17.04 27.10 -10.45
N HIS A 9 17.38 28.30 -9.97
CA HIS A 9 18.52 28.50 -9.07
C HIS A 9 18.30 27.91 -7.66
N GLU A 10 17.05 27.75 -7.21
CA GLU A 10 16.73 27.07 -5.96
C GLU A 10 16.90 25.55 -6.12
N ILE A 11 16.47 25.00 -7.27
CA ILE A 11 16.63 23.57 -7.59
C ILE A 11 18.10 23.19 -7.77
N GLU A 12 18.92 24.03 -8.42
CA GLU A 12 20.34 23.75 -8.64
C GLU A 12 21.15 23.67 -7.34
N GLN A 13 20.71 24.37 -6.28
CA GLN A 13 21.35 24.28 -4.95
C GLN A 13 21.30 22.86 -4.36
N LEU A 14 20.32 22.03 -4.75
CA LEU A 14 20.18 20.65 -4.25
C LEU A 14 21.38 19.75 -4.62
N ARG A 15 22.19 20.14 -5.61
CA ARG A 15 23.41 19.43 -6.02
C ARG A 15 24.61 19.69 -5.09
N MET A 16 24.52 20.68 -4.20
CA MET A 16 25.60 21.02 -3.28
C MET A 16 25.91 19.83 -2.35
N GLN A 17 27.20 19.52 -2.19
CA GLN A 17 27.68 18.37 -1.40
C GLN A 17 28.08 18.73 0.03
N ASP A 18 28.46 19.98 0.28
CA ASP A 18 28.82 20.49 1.60
C ASP A 18 28.55 22.01 1.66
N GLY A 19 28.27 22.53 2.85
CA GLY A 19 27.94 23.94 3.09
C GLY A 19 26.48 24.18 3.47
N CYS A 20 25.97 25.35 3.08
CA CYS A 20 24.61 25.79 3.42
C CYS A 20 23.84 26.22 2.16
N ILE A 21 22.57 25.83 2.06
CA ILE A 21 21.63 26.30 1.02
C ILE A 21 20.49 27.11 1.64
N TRP A 22 19.89 28.00 0.87
CA TRP A 22 18.67 28.68 1.27
C TRP A 22 17.47 27.87 0.79
N ALA A 23 16.66 27.37 1.72
CA ALA A 23 15.58 26.43 1.43
C ALA A 23 14.32 26.77 2.23
N ASP A 24 13.17 26.33 1.71
CA ASP A 24 11.98 26.15 2.52
C ASP A 24 11.91 24.72 3.10
N GLY A 25 10.87 24.42 3.87
CA GLY A 25 10.68 23.09 4.46
C GLY A 25 10.62 21.95 3.44
N CYS A 26 9.98 22.18 2.30
CA CYS A 26 9.82 21.16 1.26
C CYS A 26 11.15 20.90 0.53
N LEU A 27 11.91 21.95 0.20
CA LEU A 27 13.26 21.81 -0.34
C LEU A 27 14.22 21.16 0.65
N ALA A 28 14.09 21.44 1.95
CA ALA A 28 14.89 20.77 2.98
C ALA A 28 14.57 19.27 3.08
N ILE A 29 13.30 18.89 2.97
CA ILE A 29 12.91 17.48 2.87
C ILE A 29 13.50 16.86 1.60
N LEU A 30 13.33 17.48 0.44
CA LEU A 30 13.86 16.97 -0.83
C LEU A 30 15.38 16.80 -0.78
N LYS A 31 16.11 17.77 -0.23
CA LYS A 31 17.56 17.65 -0.04
C LYS A 31 17.91 16.48 0.88
N ALA A 32 17.20 16.32 2.00
CA ALA A 32 17.41 15.18 2.90
C ALA A 32 17.08 13.83 2.26
N LEU A 33 16.11 13.77 1.34
CA LEU A 33 15.82 12.57 0.52
C LEU A 33 17.01 12.19 -0.36
N LEU A 34 17.64 13.17 -1.01
CA LEU A 34 18.84 12.97 -1.83
C LEU A 34 20.05 12.49 -1.00
N GLU A 35 20.20 13.02 0.22
CA GLU A 35 21.23 12.58 1.18
C GLU A 35 20.95 11.18 1.73
N SER A 36 19.70 10.68 1.62
CA SER A 36 19.28 9.38 2.15
C SER A 36 19.32 8.25 1.12
N GLY A 37 19.71 8.49 -0.14
CA GLY A 37 19.74 7.43 -1.15
C GLY A 37 18.36 6.90 -1.53
N VAL A 38 17.34 7.76 -1.57
CA VAL A 38 16.00 7.39 -2.04
C VAL A 38 16.05 6.98 -3.52
N ALA A 39 15.36 5.92 -3.90
CA ALA A 39 15.33 5.44 -5.30
C ALA A 39 14.06 5.84 -6.05
N TYR A 40 12.96 6.07 -5.31
CA TYR A 40 11.73 6.56 -5.90
C TYR A 40 10.98 7.51 -4.96
N VAL A 41 10.38 8.54 -5.55
CA VAL A 41 9.54 9.52 -4.87
C VAL A 41 8.22 9.70 -5.61
N GLY A 42 7.15 9.97 -4.88
CA GLY A 42 5.87 10.30 -5.50
C GLY A 42 4.87 10.91 -4.55
N GLY A 43 3.61 10.94 -4.93
CA GLY A 43 2.57 11.55 -4.12
C GLY A 43 1.39 12.07 -4.91
N TYR A 44 0.44 12.64 -4.17
CA TYR A 44 -0.68 13.39 -4.71
C TYR A 44 -0.70 14.79 -4.07
N PRO A 45 -0.84 15.86 -4.86
CA PRO A 45 -0.68 17.22 -4.37
C PRO A 45 -1.77 17.60 -3.37
N GLY A 46 -1.36 18.23 -2.26
CA GLY A 46 -2.30 18.80 -1.30
C GLY A 46 -1.58 19.63 -0.24
N ALA A 47 -2.02 20.88 -0.03
CA ALA A 47 -1.46 21.74 1.01
C ALA A 47 -1.63 21.11 2.41
N PRO A 48 -0.63 21.21 3.30
CA PRO A 48 0.60 22.01 3.22
C PRO A 48 1.81 21.35 2.53
N VAL A 49 1.67 20.16 1.92
CA VAL A 49 2.78 19.44 1.24
C VAL A 49 2.75 19.51 -0.28
N SER A 50 1.86 20.31 -0.88
CA SER A 50 1.81 20.51 -2.35
C SER A 50 3.14 20.97 -2.92
N ASN A 51 3.85 21.82 -2.19
CA ASN A 51 5.16 22.32 -2.61
C ASN A 51 6.22 21.21 -2.63
N LEU A 52 6.08 20.15 -1.83
CA LEU A 52 6.99 19.01 -1.88
C LEU A 52 6.80 18.20 -3.17
N THR A 53 5.56 17.97 -3.59
CA THR A 53 5.28 17.31 -4.88
C THR A 53 5.72 18.17 -6.05
N ASP A 54 5.55 19.49 -5.97
CA ASP A 54 6.05 20.42 -6.99
C ASP A 54 7.59 20.42 -7.05
N ALA A 55 8.26 20.36 -5.89
CA ALA A 55 9.71 20.26 -5.82
C ALA A 55 10.23 18.98 -6.49
N PHE A 56 9.52 17.84 -6.35
CA PHE A 56 9.86 16.60 -7.07
C PHE A 56 9.80 16.81 -8.58
N LEU A 57 8.74 17.42 -9.09
CA LEU A 57 8.55 17.66 -10.52
C LEU A 57 9.55 18.68 -11.09
N ASP A 58 9.78 19.79 -10.39
CA ASP A 58 10.73 20.82 -10.82
C ASP A 58 12.19 20.34 -10.79
N ALA A 59 12.50 19.39 -9.89
CA ALA A 59 13.82 18.76 -9.76
C ALA A 59 14.01 17.52 -10.65
N GLU A 60 12.96 16.98 -11.27
CA GLU A 60 12.99 15.68 -11.97
C GLU A 60 14.11 15.59 -13.00
N GLU A 61 14.09 16.43 -14.03
CA GLU A 61 15.06 16.37 -15.14
C GLU A 61 16.46 16.88 -14.75
N ARG A 62 16.55 17.73 -13.71
CA ARG A 62 17.83 18.38 -13.33
C ARG A 62 18.61 17.63 -12.27
N VAL A 63 17.93 17.02 -11.31
CA VAL A 63 18.59 16.46 -10.12
C VAL A 63 18.23 15.00 -9.95
N LEU A 64 16.93 14.67 -9.93
CA LEU A 64 16.46 13.34 -9.54
C LEU A 64 16.79 12.28 -10.59
N LYS A 65 16.42 12.50 -11.86
CA LYS A 65 16.66 11.56 -12.96
C LYS A 65 18.15 11.38 -13.27
N PRO A 66 19.01 12.42 -13.27
CA PRO A 66 20.47 12.22 -13.33
C PRO A 66 21.03 11.34 -12.21
N MET A 67 20.44 11.40 -11.00
CA MET A 67 20.78 10.50 -9.90
C MET A 67 20.13 9.11 -9.99
N GLY A 68 19.33 8.86 -11.03
CA GLY A 68 18.62 7.60 -11.23
C GLY A 68 17.36 7.43 -10.38
N ILE A 69 16.85 8.51 -9.78
CA ILE A 69 15.66 8.48 -8.92
C ILE A 69 14.40 8.53 -9.79
N PHE A 70 13.48 7.60 -9.57
CA PHE A 70 12.17 7.58 -10.23
C PHE A 70 11.20 8.55 -9.57
N VAL A 71 10.50 9.36 -10.36
CA VAL A 71 9.50 10.33 -9.88
C VAL A 71 8.13 9.96 -10.42
N ALA A 72 7.14 9.86 -9.52
CA ALA A 72 5.76 9.57 -9.89
C ALA A 72 4.80 10.64 -9.34
N ASN A 73 4.18 11.40 -10.24
CA ASN A 73 2.99 12.17 -9.91
C ASN A 73 1.76 11.25 -9.99
N ASN A 74 1.37 10.67 -8.85
CA ASN A 74 0.32 9.67 -8.82
C ASN A 74 -1.06 10.30 -9.06
N VAL A 75 -2.00 9.49 -9.56
CA VAL A 75 -3.38 9.95 -9.82
C VAL A 75 -4.23 10.14 -8.57
N ASN A 76 -3.85 9.53 -7.44
CA ASN A 76 -4.45 9.68 -6.11
C ASN A 76 -3.52 9.10 -5.02
N GLU A 77 -3.87 9.33 -3.76
CA GLU A 77 -3.10 8.90 -2.59
C GLU A 77 -3.03 7.38 -2.45
N SER A 78 -4.06 6.63 -2.86
CA SER A 78 -4.01 5.16 -2.86
C SER A 78 -2.94 4.65 -3.80
N ALA A 79 -2.79 5.24 -4.99
CA ALA A 79 -1.76 4.87 -5.95
C ALA A 79 -0.36 5.19 -5.41
N ALA A 80 -0.18 6.35 -4.77
CA ALA A 80 1.06 6.72 -4.11
C ALA A 80 1.41 5.73 -2.98
N ALA A 81 0.46 5.46 -2.07
CA ALA A 81 0.66 4.53 -0.97
C ALA A 81 0.94 3.09 -1.44
N ALA A 82 0.27 2.62 -2.50
CA ALA A 82 0.50 1.29 -3.06
C ALA A 82 1.92 1.16 -3.62
N MET A 83 2.46 2.21 -4.27
CA MET A 83 3.81 2.23 -4.83
C MET A 83 4.91 1.88 -3.79
N LEU A 84 4.66 2.15 -2.50
CA LEU A 84 5.56 1.80 -1.40
C LEU A 84 5.85 0.31 -1.25
N ARG A 85 5.00 -0.55 -1.84
CA ARG A 85 5.20 -2.00 -1.81
C ARG A 85 6.50 -2.45 -2.49
N PHE A 86 7.10 -1.64 -3.37
CA PHE A 86 8.42 -2.00 -3.90
C PHE A 86 9.47 -2.18 -2.78
N SER A 87 9.38 -1.35 -1.73
CA SER A 87 10.23 -1.43 -0.55
C SER A 87 9.90 -2.60 0.39
N VAL A 88 8.78 -3.31 0.19
CA VAL A 88 8.44 -4.55 0.92
C VAL A 88 9.27 -5.73 0.41
N ASN A 89 9.51 -5.77 -0.90
CA ASN A 89 10.15 -6.90 -1.58
C ASN A 89 11.59 -6.65 -2.01
N ALA A 90 12.06 -5.41 -1.89
CA ALA A 90 13.41 -5.02 -2.23
C ALA A 90 13.99 -4.07 -1.17
N PRO A 91 15.31 -4.09 -0.94
CA PRO A 91 16.00 -3.16 -0.06
C PRO A 91 16.20 -1.81 -0.75
N VAL A 92 15.08 -1.20 -1.16
CA VAL A 92 15.04 0.03 -1.95
C VAL A 92 14.30 1.10 -1.15
N ARG A 93 14.92 2.26 -0.95
CA ARG A 93 14.31 3.37 -0.20
C ARG A 93 13.27 4.12 -1.03
N GLY A 94 12.12 4.40 -0.44
CA GLY A 94 10.98 5.03 -1.10
C GLY A 94 10.33 6.14 -0.26
N ALA A 95 9.81 7.17 -0.92
CA ALA A 95 9.06 8.22 -0.23
C ALA A 95 7.83 8.69 -0.99
N VAL A 96 6.78 9.03 -0.25
CA VAL A 96 5.53 9.54 -0.82
C VAL A 96 4.97 10.69 -0.01
N ALA A 97 4.21 11.58 -0.65
CA ALA A 97 3.62 12.74 0.02
C ALA A 97 2.15 12.95 -0.32
N TRP A 98 1.34 13.34 0.67
CA TRP A 98 -0.04 13.80 0.48
C TRP A 98 -0.57 14.56 1.70
N LYS A 99 -1.75 15.14 1.58
CA LYS A 99 -2.45 15.81 2.67
C LYS A 99 -3.20 14.84 3.57
N VAL A 100 -3.29 15.10 4.88
CA VAL A 100 -3.90 14.20 5.89
C VAL A 100 -5.25 13.55 5.50
N VAL A 101 -6.17 14.28 4.84
CA VAL A 101 -7.46 13.69 4.38
C VAL A 101 -7.28 12.63 3.29
N GLY A 102 -6.22 12.73 2.50
CA GLY A 102 -5.79 11.72 1.54
C GLY A 102 -5.35 10.42 2.20
N THR A 103 -5.04 10.43 3.51
CA THR A 103 -4.78 9.19 4.26
C THR A 103 -6.03 8.31 4.34
N ASN A 104 -7.25 8.87 4.28
CA ASN A 104 -8.47 8.07 4.15
C ASN A 104 -8.49 7.29 2.82
N VAL A 105 -8.06 7.95 1.74
CA VAL A 105 -7.98 7.38 0.39
C VAL A 105 -6.86 6.33 0.33
N ALA A 106 -5.72 6.60 0.98
CA ALA A 106 -4.58 5.69 1.05
C ALA A 106 -4.71 4.53 2.04
N ALA A 107 -5.69 4.56 2.96
CA ALA A 107 -5.75 3.69 4.12
C ALA A 107 -5.69 2.19 3.78
N ASP A 108 -6.38 1.77 2.71
CA ASP A 108 -6.37 0.36 2.28
C ASP A 108 -4.95 -0.09 1.89
N ALA A 109 -4.27 0.67 1.03
CA ALA A 109 -2.89 0.37 0.64
C ALA A 109 -1.91 0.42 1.82
N LEU A 110 -2.08 1.39 2.72
CA LEU A 110 -1.24 1.50 3.91
C LEU A 110 -1.42 0.31 4.86
N ALA A 111 -2.65 -0.19 5.04
CA ALA A 111 -2.91 -1.36 5.87
C ALA A 111 -2.11 -2.57 5.38
N HIS A 112 -2.10 -2.80 4.08
CA HIS A 112 -1.37 -3.89 3.44
C HIS A 112 0.16 -3.73 3.54
N VAL A 113 0.70 -2.55 3.20
CA VAL A 113 2.15 -2.28 3.26
C VAL A 113 2.66 -2.36 4.70
N CYS A 114 1.93 -1.78 5.67
CA CYS A 114 2.31 -1.82 7.09
C CYS A 114 2.16 -3.21 7.72
N SER A 115 1.20 -4.03 7.26
CA SER A 115 1.10 -5.43 7.70
C SER A 115 2.32 -6.23 7.23
N SER A 116 2.61 -6.15 5.93
CA SER A 116 3.71 -6.89 5.31
C SER A 116 5.07 -6.48 5.86
N GLY A 117 5.24 -5.19 6.19
CA GLY A 117 6.50 -4.60 6.63
C GLY A 117 7.46 -4.36 5.46
N VAL A 118 8.41 -3.44 5.66
CA VAL A 118 9.35 -3.01 4.61
C VAL A 118 10.77 -3.52 4.86
N GLN A 119 11.51 -3.75 3.78
CA GLN A 119 12.94 -4.05 3.78
C GLN A 119 13.77 -2.79 3.51
N GLY A 120 13.37 -1.99 2.53
CA GLY A 120 13.96 -0.68 2.26
C GLY A 120 13.25 0.44 3.02
N GLY A 121 14.00 1.43 3.50
CA GLY A 121 13.45 2.52 4.29
C GLY A 121 12.35 3.26 3.56
N THR A 122 11.22 3.45 4.22
CA THR A 122 10.01 4.00 3.61
C THR A 122 9.45 5.14 4.46
N VAL A 123 9.29 6.32 3.87
CA VAL A 123 8.80 7.52 4.57
C VAL A 123 7.56 8.10 3.88
N ILE A 124 6.54 8.40 4.66
CA ILE A 124 5.26 8.96 4.22
C ILE A 124 5.14 10.38 4.77
N PHE A 125 5.32 11.39 3.92
CA PHE A 125 5.16 12.80 4.30
C PHE A 125 3.68 13.19 4.28
N VAL A 126 3.12 13.48 5.46
CA VAL A 126 1.70 13.85 5.58
C VAL A 126 1.58 15.32 5.93
N GLY A 127 0.93 16.07 5.02
CA GLY A 127 0.55 17.45 5.26
C GLY A 127 -0.59 17.54 6.26
N GLU A 128 -0.30 17.97 7.48
CA GLU A 128 -1.29 18.12 8.56
C GLU A 128 -1.49 19.59 8.94
N ASP A 129 -2.73 20.06 8.92
CA ASP A 129 -3.10 21.46 9.18
C ASP A 129 -4.34 21.50 10.07
N TYR A 130 -4.14 21.43 11.39
CA TYR A 130 -5.22 21.36 12.39
C TYR A 130 -6.01 22.68 12.51
N GLY A 131 -5.37 23.81 12.16
CA GLY A 131 -6.03 25.11 12.02
C GLY A 131 -6.95 25.22 10.81
N ALA A 132 -6.98 24.19 9.95
CA ALA A 132 -7.87 24.10 8.79
C ALA A 132 -7.71 25.28 7.80
N ASN A 133 -6.55 25.93 7.76
CA ASN A 133 -6.26 27.07 6.87
C ASN A 133 -6.43 26.71 5.39
N SER A 134 -6.25 25.43 5.05
CA SER A 134 -6.45 24.88 3.70
C SER A 134 -7.31 23.61 3.68
N THR A 135 -7.86 23.17 4.82
CA THR A 135 -8.48 21.85 5.02
C THR A 135 -9.94 21.96 5.40
N LEU A 136 -10.84 21.22 4.74
CA LEU A 136 -12.27 21.25 5.07
C LEU A 136 -12.62 20.41 6.31
N VAL A 137 -11.92 19.31 6.55
CA VAL A 137 -12.13 18.39 7.68
C VAL A 137 -10.85 18.27 8.50
N ALA A 138 -10.87 18.73 9.75
CA ALA A 138 -9.73 18.57 10.66
C ALA A 138 -9.52 17.09 10.99
N GLN A 139 -8.36 16.55 10.65
CA GLN A 139 -8.01 15.14 10.85
C GLN A 139 -6.55 15.03 11.28
N LYS A 140 -6.24 14.00 12.07
CA LYS A 140 -4.90 13.75 12.60
C LYS A 140 -4.31 12.49 11.98
N THR A 141 -3.00 12.47 11.78
CA THR A 141 -2.25 11.30 11.29
C THR A 141 -1.99 10.30 12.40
N LEU A 142 -1.84 10.76 13.65
CA LEU A 142 -1.51 9.89 14.79
C LEU A 142 -2.44 8.66 14.95
N PRO A 143 -3.79 8.78 14.85
CA PRO A 143 -4.67 7.60 14.87
C PRO A 143 -4.32 6.52 13.83
N TYR A 144 -3.84 6.91 12.64
CA TYR A 144 -3.39 5.97 11.62
C TYR A 144 -2.09 5.26 12.00
N GLY A 145 -1.17 5.96 12.67
CA GLY A 145 0.03 5.35 13.24
C GLY A 145 -0.29 4.21 14.20
N TYR A 146 -1.24 4.45 15.13
CA TYR A 146 -1.76 3.40 16.03
C TYR A 146 -2.45 2.27 15.27
N ASN A 147 -3.34 2.61 14.32
CA ASN A 147 -4.07 1.61 13.54
C ASN A 147 -3.14 0.67 12.76
N PHE A 148 -2.09 1.23 12.15
CA PHE A 148 -1.19 0.46 11.29
C PHE A 148 0.03 -0.11 12.03
N GLY A 149 0.30 0.35 13.26
CA GLY A 149 1.52 0.05 14.03
C GLY A 149 2.76 0.71 13.43
N ALA A 150 2.60 1.83 12.72
CA ALA A 150 3.65 2.51 11.97
C ALA A 150 4.15 3.77 12.72
N PRO A 151 5.47 3.97 12.88
CA PRO A 151 5.99 5.13 13.59
C PRO A 151 5.49 6.46 13.02
N VAL A 152 5.27 7.44 13.90
CA VAL A 152 4.82 8.79 13.54
C VAL A 152 5.81 9.80 14.10
N LEU A 153 6.49 10.52 13.22
CA LEU A 153 7.45 11.56 13.56
C LEU A 153 6.87 12.97 13.32
N ASP A 154 7.06 13.88 14.26
CA ASP A 154 6.65 15.29 14.18
C ASP A 154 7.86 16.19 14.46
N PRO A 155 8.45 16.84 13.44
CA PRO A 155 9.60 17.71 13.63
C PRO A 155 9.19 19.06 14.23
N LYS A 156 10.11 19.70 14.99
CA LYS A 156 10.01 21.14 15.28
C LYS A 156 10.21 21.96 13.99
N ALA A 157 9.70 23.20 13.99
CA ALA A 157 9.93 24.15 12.90
C ALA A 157 11.38 24.69 12.93
N ASP A 158 12.30 23.83 12.48
CA ASP A 158 13.70 24.12 12.19
C ASP A 158 14.15 23.25 11.01
N LEU A 159 14.69 23.87 9.95
CA LEU A 159 15.05 23.18 8.70
C LEU A 159 16.10 22.09 8.92
N ASN A 160 17.07 22.35 9.80
CA ASN A 160 18.14 21.40 10.10
C ASN A 160 17.61 20.20 10.86
N HIS A 161 16.70 20.42 11.81
CA HIS A 161 16.00 19.35 12.51
C HIS A 161 15.10 18.53 11.57
N VAL A 162 14.37 19.17 10.66
CA VAL A 162 13.55 18.49 9.64
C VAL A 162 14.43 17.59 8.78
N ALA A 163 15.53 18.13 8.22
CA ALA A 163 16.43 17.35 7.38
C ALA A 163 17.08 16.19 8.16
N ARG A 164 17.50 16.43 9.42
CA ARG A 164 18.00 15.37 10.31
C ARG A 164 16.98 14.27 10.53
N LEU A 165 15.75 14.62 10.92
CA LEU A 165 14.71 13.63 11.17
C LEU A 165 14.28 12.91 9.91
N THR A 166 14.31 13.54 8.74
CA THR A 166 14.05 12.87 7.45
C THR A 166 15.07 11.76 7.20
N ARG A 167 16.38 12.03 7.39
CA ARG A 167 17.42 11.00 7.26
C ARG A 167 17.22 9.87 8.28
N ILE A 168 17.01 10.22 9.54
CA ILE A 168 16.75 9.26 10.63
C ILE A 168 15.48 8.44 10.38
N ALA A 169 14.47 8.99 9.70
CA ALA A 169 13.22 8.27 9.41
C ALA A 169 13.45 7.06 8.50
N PHE A 170 14.38 7.14 7.53
CA PHE A 170 14.75 5.98 6.71
C PHE A 170 15.43 4.90 7.54
N ASP A 171 16.39 5.29 8.38
CA ASP A 171 17.13 4.34 9.23
C ASP A 171 16.21 3.70 10.29
N LEU A 172 15.28 4.48 10.85
CA LEU A 172 14.22 3.98 11.73
C LEU A 172 13.33 2.97 10.98
N SER A 173 12.89 3.32 9.78
CA SER A 173 12.03 2.47 8.95
C SER A 173 12.69 1.12 8.64
N GLU A 174 13.98 1.11 8.29
CA GLU A 174 14.75 -0.11 8.02
C GLU A 174 14.98 -0.94 9.28
N THR A 175 15.25 -0.29 10.41
CA THR A 175 15.47 -0.97 11.69
C THR A 175 14.21 -1.66 12.18
N CYS A 176 13.08 -0.95 12.19
CA CYS A 176 11.81 -1.50 12.67
C CYS A 176 11.03 -2.25 11.58
N ARG A 177 11.48 -2.21 10.31
CA ARG A 177 10.81 -2.83 9.15
C ARG A 177 9.37 -2.34 8.97
N MET A 178 9.11 -1.06 9.24
CA MET A 178 7.79 -0.42 9.08
C MET A 178 7.93 0.91 8.34
N PRO A 179 6.95 1.30 7.50
CA PRO A 179 6.87 2.67 6.99
C PRO A 179 6.78 3.68 8.13
N VAL A 180 7.37 4.86 7.95
CA VAL A 180 7.35 5.95 8.94
C VAL A 180 6.50 7.09 8.41
N PHE A 181 5.46 7.48 9.14
CA PHE A 181 4.74 8.73 8.91
C PHE A 181 5.59 9.90 9.40
N PHE A 182 5.70 10.93 8.57
CA PHE A 182 6.44 12.15 8.88
C PHE A 182 5.51 13.35 8.69
N LEU A 183 5.22 14.07 9.78
CA LEU A 183 4.29 15.20 9.74
C LEU A 183 4.97 16.42 9.14
N VAL A 184 4.34 17.00 8.14
CA VAL A 184 4.73 18.28 7.55
C VAL A 184 3.60 19.26 7.79
N ARG A 185 3.68 19.97 8.92
CA ARG A 185 2.67 20.97 9.28
C ARG A 185 2.87 22.28 8.52
N THR A 186 1.84 23.12 8.45
CA THR A 186 1.86 24.39 7.69
C THR A 186 3.11 25.25 7.93
N ARG A 187 3.55 25.39 9.19
CA ARG A 187 4.77 26.15 9.52
C ARG A 187 6.06 25.43 9.10
N VAL A 188 6.09 24.11 9.22
CA VAL A 188 7.24 23.30 8.79
C VAL A 188 7.41 23.38 7.28
N GLY A 189 6.32 23.26 6.51
CA GLY A 189 6.38 23.31 5.04
C GLY A 189 6.76 24.68 4.48
N ASN A 190 6.33 25.77 5.14
CA ASN A 190 6.49 27.15 4.63
C ASN A 190 7.63 27.95 5.28
N MET A 191 8.29 27.43 6.31
CA MET A 191 9.44 28.14 6.91
C MET A 191 10.59 28.22 5.90
N LYS A 192 11.33 29.33 5.90
CA LYS A 192 12.52 29.54 5.08
C LYS A 192 13.72 29.85 5.96
N GLY A 193 14.90 29.41 5.53
CA GLY A 193 16.13 29.61 6.27
C GLY A 193 17.32 28.88 5.64
N TRP A 194 18.44 28.93 6.36
CA TRP A 194 19.66 28.24 5.98
C TRP A 194 19.61 26.77 6.43
N LEU A 195 19.81 25.88 5.48
CA LEU A 195 19.94 24.44 5.69
C LEU A 195 21.40 24.04 5.51
N GLN A 196 21.97 23.39 6.54
CA GLN A 196 23.25 22.71 6.41
C GLN A 196 23.05 21.44 5.59
N VAL A 197 23.84 21.28 4.54
CA VAL A 197 23.75 20.15 3.61
C VAL A 197 24.91 19.19 3.76
N GLN A 198 24.68 17.97 3.30
CA GLN A 198 25.66 16.89 3.21
C GLN A 198 25.66 16.31 1.79
N GLU A 199 26.58 15.38 1.55
CA GLU A 199 26.74 14.75 0.25
C GLU A 199 25.50 13.93 -0.12
N ASN A 200 25.02 14.14 -1.34
CA ASN A 200 23.94 13.34 -1.90
C ASN A 200 24.40 11.89 -2.09
N GLN A 201 23.60 10.94 -1.63
CA GLN A 201 23.89 9.52 -1.76
C GLN A 201 23.11 8.96 -2.94
N PRO A 202 23.76 8.41 -3.98
CA PRO A 202 23.03 7.76 -5.05
C PRO A 202 22.36 6.47 -4.52
N PRO A 203 21.10 6.20 -4.89
CA PRO A 203 20.44 4.95 -4.53
C PRO A 203 21.19 3.74 -5.11
N ALA A 204 21.33 2.67 -4.31
CA ALA A 204 22.01 1.44 -4.71
C ALA A 204 21.35 0.76 -5.93
N PHE A 205 20.02 0.82 -6.01
CA PHE A 205 19.23 0.40 -7.17
C PHE A 205 18.45 1.58 -7.70
N ASN A 206 18.54 1.84 -9.00
CA ASN A 206 18.08 3.09 -9.60
C ASN A 206 17.77 2.91 -11.10
N LEU A 207 17.28 3.95 -11.77
CA LEU A 207 16.91 3.90 -13.19
C LEU A 207 18.07 3.49 -14.12
N HIS A 208 19.31 3.80 -13.75
CA HIS A 208 20.52 3.45 -14.51
C HIS A 208 21.07 2.08 -14.14
N HIS A 209 20.81 1.64 -12.92
CA HIS A 209 21.19 0.33 -12.38
C HIS A 209 19.98 -0.38 -11.76
N PRO A 210 19.05 -0.90 -12.59
CA PRO A 210 17.83 -1.53 -12.11
C PRO A 210 18.12 -2.88 -11.45
N LEU A 211 17.28 -3.23 -10.48
CA LEU A 211 17.32 -4.50 -9.77
C LEU A 211 17.14 -5.67 -10.75
N ALA A 212 18.00 -6.67 -10.67
CA ALA A 212 18.01 -7.78 -11.63
C ALA A 212 16.97 -8.88 -11.34
N VAL A 213 16.57 -9.04 -10.07
CA VAL A 213 15.60 -10.03 -9.58
C VAL A 213 14.89 -9.45 -8.36
N LEU A 214 13.57 -9.57 -8.32
CA LEU A 214 12.74 -9.32 -7.15
C LEU A 214 12.63 -10.60 -6.31
N HIS A 215 12.82 -10.50 -5.01
CA HIS A 215 12.62 -11.63 -4.12
C HIS A 215 11.16 -11.69 -3.65
N HIS A 216 10.44 -12.70 -4.12
CA HIS A 216 9.07 -12.98 -3.73
C HIS A 216 9.05 -13.90 -2.52
N THR A 217 8.68 -13.36 -1.37
CA THR A 217 8.64 -14.05 -0.07
C THR A 217 7.19 -14.31 0.34
N PRO A 218 6.75 -15.58 0.42
CA PRO A 218 5.35 -15.94 0.70
C PRO A 218 4.79 -15.38 2.02
N ASP A 219 5.65 -15.17 3.02
CA ASP A 219 5.32 -14.58 4.32
C ASP A 219 4.93 -13.09 4.25
N ARG A 220 5.22 -12.41 3.14
CA ARG A 220 4.79 -11.02 2.91
C ARG A 220 3.35 -10.92 2.44
N PHE A 221 2.69 -12.02 2.12
CA PHE A 221 1.29 -12.00 1.73
C PHE A 221 0.39 -12.01 2.97
N PRO A 222 -0.59 -11.08 3.08
CA PRO A 222 -1.50 -11.02 4.22
C PRO A 222 -2.63 -12.06 4.08
N ILE A 223 -2.27 -13.33 3.94
CA ILE A 223 -3.19 -14.48 3.95
C ILE A 223 -2.84 -15.43 5.11
N PRO A 224 -3.82 -16.09 5.75
CA PRO A 224 -3.52 -17.05 6.80
C PRO A 224 -2.61 -18.20 6.31
N PRO A 225 -1.64 -18.66 7.14
CA PRO A 225 -1.38 -18.25 8.53
C PRO A 225 -0.51 -16.98 8.67
N PHE A 226 -0.01 -16.42 7.57
CA PHE A 226 0.92 -15.29 7.60
C PHE A 226 0.30 -14.01 8.16
N THR A 227 -1.00 -13.78 7.99
CA THR A 227 -1.68 -12.61 8.58
C THR A 227 -1.50 -12.54 10.10
N GLN A 228 -1.70 -13.66 10.81
CA GLN A 228 -1.51 -13.71 12.27
C GLN A 228 -0.03 -13.59 12.66
N GLN A 229 0.87 -14.15 11.85
CA GLN A 229 2.30 -13.98 12.04
C GLN A 229 2.72 -12.50 11.91
N GLN A 230 2.26 -11.82 10.85
CA GLN A 230 2.54 -10.41 10.59
C GLN A 230 2.02 -9.50 11.71
N GLU A 231 0.84 -9.79 12.26
CA GLU A 231 0.31 -9.09 13.42
C GLU A 231 1.21 -9.27 14.65
N ARG A 232 1.65 -10.50 14.93
CA ARG A 232 2.58 -10.77 16.02
C ARG A 232 3.90 -10.03 15.83
N GLU A 233 4.51 -10.15 14.64
CA GLU A 233 5.77 -9.47 14.31
C GLU A 233 5.65 -7.96 14.48
N LYS A 234 4.54 -7.36 14.02
CA LYS A 234 4.29 -5.93 14.15
C LYS A 234 4.34 -5.47 15.61
N TRP A 235 3.58 -6.10 16.49
CA TRP A 235 3.42 -5.64 17.87
C TRP A 235 4.50 -6.12 18.83
N HIS A 236 5.02 -7.33 18.63
CA HIS A 236 5.97 -7.95 19.56
C HIS A 236 7.44 -7.87 19.09
N GLU A 237 7.70 -7.48 17.84
CA GLU A 237 9.06 -7.38 17.31
C GLU A 237 9.34 -5.96 16.77
N ARG A 238 8.56 -5.49 15.79
CA ARG A 238 8.80 -4.24 15.05
C ARG A 238 8.59 -2.97 15.89
N VAL A 239 7.47 -2.87 16.61
CA VAL A 239 7.20 -1.72 17.50
C VAL A 239 8.24 -1.62 18.63
N PRO A 240 8.62 -2.70 19.34
CA PRO A 240 9.73 -2.65 20.31
C PRO A 240 11.09 -2.23 19.71
N LEU A 241 11.41 -2.68 18.50
CA LEU A 241 12.62 -2.23 17.79
C LEU A 241 12.58 -0.73 17.49
N ALA A 242 11.42 -0.20 17.08
CA ALA A 242 11.24 1.23 16.88
C ALA A 242 11.50 2.02 18.17
N LYS A 243 10.95 1.59 19.31
CA LYS A 243 11.19 2.23 20.63
C LYS A 243 12.67 2.25 20.99
N THR A 244 13.35 1.12 20.82
CA THR A 244 14.79 0.98 21.09
C THR A 244 15.60 1.95 20.23
N PHE A 245 15.29 2.02 18.93
CA PHE A 245 15.95 2.92 17.99
C PHE A 245 15.71 4.40 18.34
N ILE A 246 14.45 4.77 18.64
CA ILE A 246 14.05 6.13 19.03
C ILE A 246 14.88 6.63 20.21
N ARG A 247 15.04 5.79 21.24
CA ARG A 247 15.82 6.09 22.44
C ARG A 247 17.31 6.22 22.14
N GLN A 248 17.89 5.24 21.43
CA GLN A 248 19.32 5.23 21.10
C GLN A 248 19.75 6.45 20.28
N HIS A 249 18.88 6.95 19.41
CA HIS A 249 19.18 8.11 18.53
C HIS A 249 18.75 9.45 19.13
N GLY A 250 18.27 9.46 20.38
CA GLY A 250 17.81 10.66 21.07
C GLY A 250 16.82 11.46 20.23
N ILE A 251 15.82 10.78 19.64
CA ILE A 251 14.83 11.45 18.78
C ILE A 251 13.99 12.42 19.60
N ASN A 252 13.61 12.05 20.82
CA ASN A 252 12.93 12.94 21.75
C ASN A 252 13.96 13.80 22.50
N GLU A 253 13.66 15.09 22.67
CA GLU A 253 14.57 16.04 23.34
C GLU A 253 14.08 16.33 24.76
N ARG A 254 14.94 16.13 25.77
CA ARG A 254 14.63 16.41 27.18
C ARG A 254 15.42 17.62 27.67
N TYR A 255 14.72 18.52 28.35
CA TYR A 255 15.27 19.67 29.04
C TYR A 255 14.82 19.60 30.49
N ASP A 256 15.73 19.36 31.42
CA ASP A 256 15.38 19.20 32.84
C ASP A 256 16.21 20.13 33.69
N ASP A 257 15.56 20.77 34.65
CA ASP A 257 16.14 21.65 35.66
C ASP A 257 15.91 21.09 37.09
N GLY A 258 15.30 19.90 37.21
CA GLY A 258 14.95 19.28 38.50
C GLY A 258 13.64 19.78 39.13
N GLY A 259 12.86 20.62 38.43
CA GLY A 259 11.58 21.15 38.92
C GLY A 259 10.51 20.08 39.11
N ARG A 260 9.54 20.34 40.01
CA ARG A 260 8.44 19.40 40.35
C ARG A 260 7.24 19.43 39.39
N LYS A 261 7.10 20.47 38.57
CA LYS A 261 6.06 20.57 37.52
C LYS A 261 6.72 20.43 36.16
N GLY A 262 6.23 19.54 35.30
CA GLY A 262 6.78 19.32 33.95
C GLY A 262 5.81 19.69 32.83
N VAL A 263 6.34 19.90 31.63
CA VAL A 263 5.56 20.12 30.42
C VAL A 263 6.01 19.12 29.34
N ILE A 264 5.07 18.37 28.76
CA ILE A 264 5.30 17.50 27.60
C ILE A 264 4.67 18.18 26.38
N VAL A 265 5.45 18.38 25.33
CA VAL A 265 5.03 18.98 24.07
C VAL A 265 5.45 18.09 22.91
N HIS A 266 4.85 18.27 21.73
CA HIS A 266 5.25 17.49 20.56
C HIS A 266 5.58 18.34 19.34
N GLY A 267 6.55 17.89 18.54
CA GLY A 267 6.92 18.43 17.24
C GLY A 267 6.80 19.95 17.09
N LEU A 268 5.91 20.42 16.22
CA LEU A 268 5.72 21.86 15.98
C LEU A 268 5.28 22.65 17.22
N LEU A 269 4.53 22.03 18.15
CA LEU A 269 4.07 22.70 19.36
C LEU A 269 5.21 23.08 20.30
N PHE A 270 6.39 22.46 20.15
CA PHE A 270 7.60 22.92 20.83
C PHE A 270 7.88 24.40 20.56
N ASN A 271 7.79 24.85 19.31
CA ASN A 271 8.04 26.26 18.97
C ASN A 271 6.97 27.20 19.57
N VAL A 272 5.73 26.73 19.71
CA VAL A 272 4.64 27.47 20.35
C VAL A 272 4.88 27.58 21.86
N ALA A 273 5.19 26.45 22.50
CA ALA A 273 5.48 26.39 23.93
C ALA A 273 6.74 27.18 24.29
N LEU A 274 7.81 27.10 23.48
CA LEU A 274 9.03 27.90 23.68
C LEU A 274 8.71 29.40 23.71
N ARG A 275 7.96 29.91 22.73
CA ARG A 275 7.57 31.33 22.71
C ARG A 275 6.70 31.72 23.90
N ALA A 276 5.77 30.84 24.30
CA ALA A 276 4.93 31.05 25.47
C ALA A 276 5.76 31.09 26.77
N LEU A 277 6.70 30.16 26.95
CA LEU A 277 7.61 30.14 28.10
C LEU A 277 8.53 31.37 28.12
N MET A 278 9.05 31.81 26.96
CA MET A 278 9.82 33.06 26.86
C MET A 278 9.00 34.28 27.32
N ARG A 279 7.72 34.37 26.95
CA ARG A 279 6.82 35.45 27.42
C ARG A 279 6.57 35.41 28.91
N LEU A 280 6.58 34.22 29.51
CA LEU A 280 6.45 34.01 30.96
C LEU A 280 7.77 34.20 31.72
N GLY A 281 8.89 34.42 31.02
CA GLY A 281 10.23 34.50 31.61
C GLY A 281 10.85 33.14 31.96
N GLU A 282 10.22 32.04 31.54
CA GLU A 282 10.58 30.66 31.88
C GLU A 282 11.42 29.97 30.78
N ALA A 283 11.86 30.72 29.76
CA ALA A 283 12.81 30.23 28.77
C ALA A 283 13.72 31.35 28.26
N GLN A 284 15.00 31.05 28.02
CA GLN A 284 15.95 31.96 27.39
C GLN A 284 16.67 31.27 26.21
N VAL A 285 16.92 32.04 25.16
CA VAL A 285 17.68 31.60 23.98
C VAL A 285 19.07 32.21 24.05
N HIS A 286 20.10 31.38 24.14
CA HIS A 286 21.46 31.85 24.44
C HIS A 286 22.25 32.33 23.22
N ARG A 287 21.80 32.05 21.98
CA ARG A 287 22.51 32.48 20.76
C ARG A 287 21.94 33.79 20.19
N ARG A 288 22.80 34.81 20.11
CA ARG A 288 22.52 36.18 19.59
C ARG A 288 21.93 36.23 18.18
N GLU A 289 22.12 35.20 17.36
CA GLU A 289 21.68 35.17 15.96
C GLU A 289 20.16 34.95 15.79
N PHE A 290 19.49 34.34 16.78
CA PHE A 290 18.03 34.19 16.80
C PHE A 290 17.30 35.52 17.08
N VAL A 291 17.97 36.45 17.76
CA VAL A 291 17.43 37.78 18.11
C VAL A 291 17.46 38.72 16.90
N ALA A 292 18.46 38.57 16.01
CA ALA A 292 18.63 39.43 14.84
C ALA A 292 17.60 39.20 13.71
N ALA A 293 16.93 38.03 13.68
CA ALA A 293 15.90 37.75 12.68
C ALA A 293 14.59 38.52 12.92
N HIS A 294 14.32 38.97 14.16
CA HIS A 294 13.13 39.77 14.49
C HIS A 294 13.32 41.28 14.21
N SER A 295 14.56 41.74 13.96
CA SER A 295 14.86 43.16 13.71
C SER A 295 15.03 43.51 12.23
N ARG A 296 14.72 42.61 11.28
CA ARG A 296 14.90 42.81 9.83
C ARG A 296 13.68 42.40 8.99
N SER A 297 12.47 42.72 9.44
CA SER A 297 11.24 42.44 8.67
C SER A 297 11.01 43.36 7.46
N ASP A 298 11.84 44.37 7.23
CA ASP A 298 11.60 45.42 6.22
C ASP A 298 12.47 45.36 4.96
N SER A 299 13.31 44.34 4.77
CA SER A 299 14.14 44.25 3.55
C SER A 299 13.77 43.07 2.66
N THR A 300 13.30 43.36 1.45
CA THR A 300 13.08 42.42 0.32
C THR A 300 14.36 41.79 -0.23
N THR A 301 15.51 41.99 0.41
CA THR A 301 16.80 41.45 0.00
C THR A 301 17.14 40.18 0.79
N LEU A 302 17.31 39.06 0.06
CA LEU A 302 17.82 37.80 0.59
C LEU A 302 19.16 38.04 1.31
N PRO A 303 19.40 37.43 2.49
CA PRO A 303 20.70 37.52 3.16
C PRO A 303 21.80 36.97 2.24
N THR A 304 22.82 37.79 1.96
CA THR A 304 23.84 37.55 0.92
C THR A 304 25.02 36.69 1.37
N SER A 305 25.05 36.22 2.62
CA SER A 305 26.13 35.37 3.14
C SER A 305 25.61 34.27 4.06
N PRO A 306 26.11 33.03 3.93
CA PRO A 306 25.80 31.94 4.84
C PRO A 306 26.39 32.25 6.23
N PRO A 307 25.68 31.97 7.34
CA PRO A 307 26.25 32.10 8.67
C PRO A 307 27.28 30.97 8.92
N PRO A 308 28.18 31.10 9.92
CA PRO A 308 29.23 30.11 10.18
C PRO A 308 28.67 28.69 10.47
N LEU A 309 29.39 27.65 10.01
CA LEU A 309 29.06 26.21 9.88
C LEU A 309 28.42 25.47 11.09
N SER A 310 28.18 26.11 12.23
CA SER A 310 27.63 25.50 13.45
C SER A 310 26.24 26.09 13.77
N LEU A 311 25.25 25.91 12.91
CA LEU A 311 23.93 26.58 13.02
C LEU A 311 22.76 25.73 13.50
N ALA A 312 22.90 24.41 13.59
CA ALA A 312 21.79 23.59 14.09
C ALA A 312 21.55 23.92 15.59
N PRO A 313 20.31 24.27 15.99
CA PRO A 313 19.99 24.49 17.40
C PRO A 313 20.13 23.18 18.16
N HIS A 314 21.28 23.01 18.83
CA HIS A 314 21.52 21.93 19.77
C HIS A 314 20.68 22.17 21.04
N PRO A 315 20.25 21.13 21.79
CA PRO A 315 19.51 21.30 23.05
C PRO A 315 20.13 22.31 24.03
N SER A 316 21.47 22.46 24.02
CA SER A 316 22.21 23.46 24.79
C SER A 316 22.00 24.93 24.37
N SER A 317 21.20 25.19 23.33
CA SER A 317 20.89 26.55 22.85
C SER A 317 19.77 27.23 23.65
N PHE A 318 19.04 26.46 24.45
CA PHE A 318 17.89 26.90 25.24
C PHE A 318 18.14 26.60 26.72
N SER A 319 17.74 27.52 27.60
CA SER A 319 17.48 27.21 29.00
C SER A 319 15.99 27.35 29.27
N PHE A 320 15.47 26.44 30.08
CA PHE A 320 14.09 26.45 30.54
C PHE A 320 14.11 26.52 32.07
N GLY A 321 13.24 27.35 32.64
CA GLY A 321 12.94 27.40 34.08
C GLY A 321 11.83 26.42 34.50
N VAL A 322 11.45 25.54 33.58
CA VAL A 322 10.49 24.44 33.80
C VAL A 322 10.98 23.22 33.02
N PRO A 323 10.97 22.01 33.61
CA PRO A 323 11.23 20.76 32.89
C PRO A 323 10.32 20.61 31.66
N LEU A 324 10.93 20.34 30.51
CA LEU A 324 10.25 20.18 29.22
C LEU A 324 10.71 18.90 28.52
N LEU A 325 9.76 18.07 28.11
CA LEU A 325 10.00 16.94 27.20
C LEU A 325 9.37 17.25 25.83
N SER A 326 10.19 17.32 24.80
CA SER A 326 9.77 17.48 23.41
C SER A 326 9.73 16.12 22.71
N LEU A 327 8.51 15.63 22.46
CA LEU A 327 8.26 14.39 21.74
C LEU A 327 8.31 14.65 20.24
N HIS A 328 9.29 14.05 19.57
CA HIS A 328 9.37 14.03 18.11
C HIS A 328 8.96 12.70 17.52
N ALA A 329 8.96 11.61 18.31
CA ALA A 329 8.26 10.38 17.99
C ALA A 329 6.93 10.33 18.76
N LEU A 330 5.81 10.50 18.05
CA LEU A 330 4.45 10.47 18.61
C LEU A 330 3.94 9.04 18.79
N PHE A 331 4.42 8.14 17.94
CA PHE A 331 4.19 6.71 18.03
C PHE A 331 5.41 5.96 17.49
N PRO A 332 5.81 4.84 18.12
CA PRO A 332 5.43 4.49 19.49
C PRO A 332 6.04 5.46 20.49
N LEU A 333 5.36 5.68 21.62
CA LEU A 333 5.98 6.35 22.77
C LEU A 333 7.01 5.41 23.42
N VAL A 334 8.12 5.99 23.91
CA VAL A 334 9.16 5.25 24.63
C VAL A 334 8.88 5.36 26.12
N GLU A 335 8.57 4.23 26.76
CA GLU A 335 8.23 4.18 28.18
C GLU A 335 9.36 4.70 29.07
N ASP A 336 10.61 4.34 28.78
CA ASP A 336 11.76 4.75 29.58
C ASP A 336 11.99 6.27 29.55
N ASP A 337 11.84 6.91 28.38
CA ASP A 337 11.96 8.37 28.25
C ASP A 337 10.90 9.08 29.10
N LEU A 338 9.68 8.54 29.12
CA LEU A 338 8.59 9.06 29.94
C LEU A 338 8.82 8.80 31.42
N ALA A 339 9.22 7.58 31.82
CA ALA A 339 9.49 7.23 33.20
C ALA A 339 10.59 8.13 33.81
N GLU A 340 11.68 8.32 33.08
CA GLU A 340 12.78 9.19 33.51
C GLU A 340 12.38 10.66 33.60
N PHE A 341 11.48 11.14 32.73
CA PHE A 341 10.98 12.52 32.78
C PHE A 341 9.95 12.75 33.90
N LEU A 342 9.10 11.75 34.17
CA LEU A 342 8.08 11.79 35.21
C LEU A 342 8.67 11.62 36.61
N ASP A 343 9.86 11.04 36.73
CA ASP A 343 10.55 10.90 38.01
C ASP A 343 10.78 12.26 38.70
N GLY A 344 10.45 12.33 39.98
CA GLY A 344 10.49 13.56 40.77
C GLY A 344 9.45 14.63 40.41
N LYS A 345 8.51 14.37 39.49
CA LYS A 345 7.45 15.32 39.12
C LYS A 345 6.12 15.03 39.84
N ASP A 346 5.51 16.08 40.37
CA ASP A 346 4.19 16.04 41.00
C ASP A 346 3.06 16.21 39.97
N GLU A 347 3.30 17.02 38.94
CA GLU A 347 2.29 17.40 37.94
C GLU A 347 2.90 17.63 36.56
N VAL A 348 2.24 17.16 35.50
CA VAL A 348 2.70 17.30 34.11
C VAL A 348 1.60 17.77 33.18
N LEU A 349 1.84 18.86 32.45
CA LEU A 349 0.96 19.38 31.40
C LEU A 349 1.32 18.76 30.04
N VAL A 350 0.35 18.12 29.38
CA VAL A 350 0.51 17.62 28.00
C VAL A 350 -0.07 18.63 27.02
N VAL A 351 0.80 19.20 26.18
CA VAL A 351 0.44 20.12 25.11
C VAL A 351 0.27 19.33 23.82
N GLU A 352 -0.96 18.91 23.56
CA GLU A 352 -1.41 18.21 22.33
C GLU A 352 -2.50 19.04 21.67
N GLU A 353 -2.63 18.98 20.33
CA GLU A 353 -3.75 19.59 19.59
C GLU A 353 -4.90 18.61 19.36
N GLY A 354 -6.12 19.08 19.55
CA GLY A 354 -7.33 18.40 19.11
C GLY A 354 -7.84 17.24 19.95
N GLU A 355 -8.98 16.70 19.54
CA GLU A 355 -9.57 15.46 20.07
C GLU A 355 -9.59 14.35 18.99
N PRO A 356 -9.49 13.05 19.39
CA PRO A 356 -9.15 12.59 20.73
C PRO A 356 -7.72 12.97 21.15
N ALA A 357 -7.53 13.30 22.43
CA ALA A 357 -6.21 13.52 23.05
C ALA A 357 -5.47 12.19 23.23
N LEU A 358 -4.93 11.63 22.14
CA LEU A 358 -4.32 10.31 22.14
C LEU A 358 -3.01 10.30 22.92
N LEU A 359 -2.16 11.32 22.79
CA LEU A 359 -0.90 11.39 23.54
C LEU A 359 -1.17 11.47 25.04
N GLU A 360 -2.11 12.31 25.48
CA GLU A 360 -2.48 12.40 26.89
C GLU A 360 -2.95 11.04 27.46
N ARG A 361 -3.82 10.34 26.73
CA ARG A 361 -4.36 9.04 27.15
C ARG A 361 -3.26 7.98 27.28
N GLU A 362 -2.36 7.92 26.31
CA GLU A 362 -1.29 6.94 26.25
C GLU A 362 -0.21 7.23 27.30
N ILE A 363 0.16 8.50 27.49
CA ILE A 363 1.07 8.90 28.57
C ILE A 363 0.47 8.56 29.94
N ARG A 364 -0.84 8.75 30.15
CA ARG A 364 -1.52 8.33 31.39
C ARG A 364 -1.47 6.81 31.59
N ALA A 365 -1.70 6.03 30.54
CA ALA A 365 -1.65 4.57 30.60
C ALA A 365 -0.22 4.09 30.95
N ILE A 366 0.80 4.63 30.29
CA ILE A 366 2.22 4.34 30.57
C ILE A 366 2.58 4.74 32.01
N ALA A 367 2.21 5.96 32.43
CA ALA A 367 2.47 6.42 33.79
C ALA A 367 1.83 5.51 34.86
N GLN A 368 0.62 4.99 34.59
CA GLN A 368 -0.06 4.04 35.47
C GLN A 368 0.69 2.69 35.54
N GLN A 369 1.23 2.19 34.42
CA GLN A 369 1.96 0.91 34.39
C GLN A 369 3.20 0.90 35.29
N PHE A 370 3.94 2.00 35.36
CA PHE A 370 5.11 2.14 36.25
C PHE A 370 4.76 2.71 37.65
N GLY A 371 3.47 2.89 37.95
CA GLY A 371 3.00 3.30 39.26
C GLY A 371 3.24 4.77 39.62
N TRP A 372 3.44 5.64 38.63
CA TRP A 372 3.57 7.08 38.86
C TRP A 372 2.26 7.66 39.40
N ARG A 373 2.35 8.43 40.49
CA ARG A 373 1.19 8.95 41.25
C ARG A 373 0.92 10.44 41.06
N GLY A 374 1.72 11.11 40.23
CA GLY A 374 1.51 12.51 39.94
C GLY A 374 0.26 12.74 39.08
N ARG A 375 0.00 14.01 38.76
CA ARG A 375 -1.18 14.42 38.02
C ARG A 375 -0.81 14.84 36.59
N ILE A 376 -1.25 14.08 35.59
CA ILE A 376 -1.23 14.52 34.18
C ILE A 376 -2.45 15.42 33.93
N VAL A 377 -2.28 16.51 33.20
CA VAL A 377 -3.32 17.50 32.90
C VAL A 377 -3.20 18.00 31.46
N ARG A 378 -4.34 18.37 30.86
CA ARG A 378 -4.41 19.08 29.57
C ARG A 378 -5.64 19.97 29.52
N SER A 379 -6.83 19.35 29.49
CA SER A 379 -8.12 20.03 29.31
C SER A 379 -8.46 21.05 30.41
N ALA A 380 -7.83 20.95 31.58
CA ALA A 380 -7.92 21.96 32.63
C ALA A 380 -7.24 23.30 32.25
N PHE A 381 -6.29 23.26 31.32
CA PHE A 381 -5.40 24.38 31.00
C PHE A 381 -5.43 24.79 29.53
N LEU A 382 -5.72 23.85 28.62
CA LEU A 382 -5.72 24.05 27.17
C LEU A 382 -7.09 23.67 26.58
N PRO A 383 -7.54 24.37 25.52
CA PRO A 383 -8.77 24.01 24.83
C PRO A 383 -8.66 22.62 24.19
N THR A 384 -9.78 21.89 24.16
CA THR A 384 -9.83 20.54 23.60
C THR A 384 -9.86 20.52 22.08
N THR A 385 -10.36 21.60 21.46
CA THR A 385 -10.54 21.74 20.01
C THR A 385 -9.91 23.02 19.48
N GLY A 386 -9.50 23.02 18.21
CA GLY A 386 -8.84 24.15 17.54
C GLY A 386 -7.31 24.07 17.58
N GLU A 387 -6.66 24.94 16.81
CA GLU A 387 -5.19 25.09 16.78
C GLU A 387 -4.72 25.78 18.07
N LEU A 388 -3.61 25.28 18.63
CA LEU A 388 -2.98 25.90 19.79
C LEU A 388 -2.08 27.05 19.33
N THR A 389 -2.56 28.28 19.50
CA THR A 389 -1.77 29.49 19.26
C THR A 389 -0.87 29.81 20.45
N THR A 390 0.14 30.67 20.24
CA THR A 390 1.05 31.10 21.32
C THR A 390 0.29 31.72 22.48
N ASP A 391 -0.77 32.49 22.22
CA ASP A 391 -1.55 33.16 23.27
C ASP A 391 -2.32 32.14 24.12
N ILE A 392 -2.99 31.18 23.48
CA ILE A 392 -3.71 30.09 24.16
C ILE A 392 -2.77 29.26 25.04
N VAL A 393 -1.59 28.90 24.50
CA VAL A 393 -0.59 28.13 25.26
C VAL A 393 0.02 28.96 26.38
N THR A 394 0.21 30.27 26.18
CA THR A 394 0.70 31.19 27.24
C THR A 394 -0.28 31.24 28.41
N ASP A 395 -1.58 31.40 28.14
CA ASP A 395 -2.61 31.42 29.17
C ASP A 395 -2.72 30.08 29.91
N GLY A 396 -2.66 28.97 29.17
CA GLY A 396 -2.70 27.62 29.74
C GLY A 396 -1.48 27.33 30.63
N LEU A 397 -0.28 27.70 30.17
CA LEU A 397 0.95 27.57 30.95
C LEU A 397 0.95 28.48 32.17
N ALA A 398 0.46 29.71 32.05
CA ALA A 398 0.34 30.63 33.18
C ALA A 398 -0.54 30.00 34.29
N LYS A 399 -1.73 29.50 33.93
CA LYS A 399 -2.63 28.79 34.85
C LYS A 399 -1.95 27.58 35.49
N PHE A 400 -1.29 26.74 34.69
CA PHE A 400 -0.62 25.52 35.15
C PHE A 400 0.49 25.81 36.16
N LEU A 401 1.28 26.85 35.92
CA LEU A 401 2.36 27.28 36.80
C LEU A 401 1.85 28.02 38.05
N GLY A 402 0.54 28.21 38.22
CA GLY A 402 -0.06 28.87 39.39
C GLY A 402 -0.09 30.40 39.26
N ARG A 403 -0.10 30.92 38.03
CA ARG A 403 -0.37 32.32 37.69
C ARG A 403 -1.84 32.45 37.24
N SER A 404 -2.56 33.45 37.75
CA SER A 404 -4.04 33.47 37.68
C SER A 404 -4.60 33.56 36.26
N SER A 405 -5.49 32.62 35.92
CA SER A 405 -6.59 32.83 34.99
C SER A 405 -7.68 31.77 35.29
N ALA A 406 -8.90 32.22 35.58
CA ALA A 406 -9.96 31.42 36.23
C ALA A 406 -10.81 30.59 35.24
N ALA A 407 -11.20 29.36 35.60
CA ALA A 407 -12.29 28.60 34.96
C ALA A 407 -12.89 27.51 35.89
N VAL A 408 -14.18 27.19 35.67
CA VAL A 408 -15.10 26.32 36.44
C VAL A 408 -15.26 24.93 35.79
N SER A 409 -15.54 23.87 36.58
CA SER A 409 -15.54 22.43 36.19
C SER A 409 -16.91 21.71 36.20
N VAL A 410 -17.10 20.64 35.41
CA VAL A 410 -18.11 19.56 35.62
C VAL A 410 -17.59 18.17 35.11
N PRO A 411 -17.97 16.99 35.70
CA PRO A 411 -17.28 15.68 35.57
C PRO A 411 -17.99 14.56 34.75
N ARG A 412 -17.36 13.37 34.62
CA ARG A 412 -17.74 12.18 33.77
C ARG A 412 -17.67 10.82 34.53
N PRO A 413 -18.44 9.76 34.16
CA PRO A 413 -18.37 8.38 34.72
C PRO A 413 -17.82 7.26 33.75
N PRO A 414 -17.66 5.98 34.21
CA PRO A 414 -16.61 5.01 33.79
C PRO A 414 -17.04 3.79 32.91
N SER A 415 -16.13 2.80 32.69
CA SER A 415 -16.15 1.64 31.74
C SER A 415 -15.72 0.28 32.41
N PRO A 416 -15.38 -0.84 31.69
CA PRO A 416 -16.19 -1.93 31.08
C PRO A 416 -15.80 -3.37 31.61
N LEU A 417 -16.24 -4.47 30.96
CA LEU A 417 -15.84 -5.88 31.26
C LEU A 417 -15.72 -6.78 30.00
N PRO A 418 -15.08 -7.99 30.07
CA PRO A 418 -14.17 -8.56 29.05
C PRO A 418 -14.66 -9.75 28.19
N THR A 419 -13.79 -10.15 27.25
CA THR A 419 -13.83 -11.18 26.18
C THR A 419 -13.42 -12.60 26.59
N ASP A 420 -13.92 -13.62 25.87
CA ASP A 420 -13.49 -15.04 25.92
C ASP A 420 -13.13 -15.64 24.54
N GLU A 421 -12.37 -16.73 24.61
CA GLU A 421 -11.40 -17.36 23.69
C GLU A 421 -11.89 -17.90 22.31
N LEU A 422 -10.96 -17.93 21.34
CA LEU A 422 -11.14 -18.48 19.99
C LEU A 422 -10.48 -19.87 19.83
N LEU A 423 -11.26 -20.82 19.30
CA LEU A 423 -10.85 -22.19 18.94
C LEU A 423 -9.96 -22.25 17.68
N PRO A 424 -9.09 -23.28 17.54
CA PRO A 424 -8.16 -23.40 16.41
C PRO A 424 -8.86 -23.85 15.11
N VAL A 425 -8.68 -23.07 14.05
CA VAL A 425 -9.23 -23.32 12.71
C VAL A 425 -8.24 -24.16 11.88
N VAL A 426 -8.69 -25.30 11.36
CA VAL A 426 -7.93 -26.08 10.37
C VAL A 426 -7.83 -25.28 9.06
N PRO A 427 -6.63 -25.02 8.51
CA PRO A 427 -6.46 -24.20 7.32
C PRO A 427 -7.09 -24.89 6.11
N ARG A 428 -8.09 -24.25 5.50
CA ARG A 428 -8.63 -24.63 4.20
C ARG A 428 -7.92 -23.82 3.12
N PHE A 429 -7.18 -24.48 2.26
CA PHE A 429 -6.59 -23.82 1.10
C PHE A 429 -7.66 -23.52 0.05
N PRO A 430 -7.80 -22.25 -0.38
CA PRO A 430 -8.75 -21.89 -1.42
C PRO A 430 -8.43 -22.51 -2.79
N ASN A 431 -9.45 -22.86 -3.60
CA ASN A 431 -9.30 -23.40 -4.95
C ASN A 431 -10.39 -22.89 -5.90
N PHE A 432 -10.13 -22.92 -7.22
CA PHE A 432 -11.09 -22.54 -8.26
C PHE A 432 -12.25 -23.53 -8.37
N CYS A 433 -13.47 -23.01 -8.59
CA CYS A 433 -14.65 -23.84 -8.88
C CYS A 433 -14.47 -24.70 -10.15
N THR A 434 -15.18 -25.83 -10.25
CA THR A 434 -15.14 -26.64 -11.47
C THR A 434 -15.61 -25.83 -12.68
N GLY A 435 -14.79 -25.79 -13.72
CA GLY A 435 -15.06 -25.03 -14.94
C GLY A 435 -14.97 -23.51 -14.78
N CYS A 436 -14.34 -22.98 -13.73
CA CYS A 436 -14.13 -21.54 -13.57
C CYS A 436 -13.46 -20.92 -14.83
N PRO A 437 -13.98 -19.81 -15.39
CA PRO A 437 -13.43 -19.14 -16.57
C PRO A 437 -12.12 -18.39 -16.29
N GLU A 438 -11.74 -18.18 -15.04
CA GLU A 438 -10.49 -17.49 -14.69
C GLU A 438 -9.27 -18.42 -14.69
N ARG A 439 -9.48 -19.70 -14.37
CA ARG A 439 -8.42 -20.73 -14.34
C ARG A 439 -7.63 -20.84 -15.66
N PRO A 440 -8.27 -20.89 -16.84
CA PRO A 440 -7.55 -21.00 -18.11
C PRO A 440 -6.56 -19.87 -18.36
N ALA A 441 -6.92 -18.63 -18.02
CA ALA A 441 -6.06 -17.48 -18.25
C ALA A 441 -4.99 -17.33 -17.15
N VAL A 442 -5.39 -17.46 -15.88
CA VAL A 442 -4.50 -17.16 -14.73
C VAL A 442 -3.57 -18.32 -14.41
N LEU A 443 -4.09 -19.54 -14.33
CA LEU A 443 -3.28 -20.69 -13.94
C LEU A 443 -2.60 -21.34 -15.16
N THR A 444 -3.39 -21.58 -16.19
CA THR A 444 -2.94 -22.42 -17.31
C THR A 444 -2.10 -21.63 -18.31
N ALA A 445 -2.63 -20.56 -18.89
CA ALA A 445 -1.94 -19.80 -19.94
C ALA A 445 -0.64 -19.18 -19.42
N LEU A 446 -0.62 -18.61 -18.20
CA LEU A 446 0.60 -18.05 -17.61
C LEU A 446 1.68 -19.11 -17.35
N LYS A 447 1.31 -20.33 -16.93
CA LYS A 447 2.29 -21.42 -16.80
C LYS A 447 2.85 -21.84 -18.15
N ILE A 448 1.99 -21.99 -19.16
CA ILE A 448 2.44 -22.33 -20.52
C ILE A 448 3.35 -21.23 -21.06
N PHE A 449 2.96 -19.96 -20.94
CA PHE A 449 3.76 -18.82 -21.37
C PHE A 449 5.13 -18.82 -20.70
N ARG A 450 5.19 -19.02 -19.37
CA ARG A 450 6.45 -19.12 -18.63
C ARG A 450 7.32 -20.29 -19.10
N ASP A 451 6.73 -21.46 -19.32
CA ASP A 451 7.48 -22.64 -19.73
C ASP A 451 8.02 -22.50 -21.16
N LEU A 452 7.34 -21.73 -22.02
CA LEU A 452 7.78 -21.38 -23.37
C LEU A 452 8.84 -20.26 -23.39
N HIS A 453 8.80 -19.35 -22.41
CA HIS A 453 9.67 -18.16 -22.32
C HIS A 453 10.39 -18.08 -20.96
N PRO A 454 11.21 -19.08 -20.59
CA PRO A 454 11.88 -19.14 -19.27
C PRO A 454 12.90 -18.02 -19.04
N GLU A 455 13.37 -17.36 -20.11
CA GLU A 455 14.25 -16.19 -20.06
C GLU A 455 13.52 -14.92 -19.59
N VAL A 456 12.18 -14.89 -19.67
CA VAL A 456 11.37 -13.76 -19.24
C VAL A 456 11.10 -13.86 -17.74
N LYS A 457 11.69 -12.93 -16.98
CA LYS A 457 11.39 -12.79 -15.55
C LYS A 457 10.09 -12.01 -15.37
N LEU A 458 9.09 -12.65 -14.76
CA LEU A 458 7.75 -12.09 -14.59
C LEU A 458 7.50 -11.69 -13.15
N GLU A 459 6.96 -10.49 -12.97
CA GLU A 459 6.32 -10.05 -11.74
C GLU A 459 4.80 -10.11 -11.96
N ILE A 460 4.11 -11.02 -11.26
CA ILE A 460 2.65 -11.14 -11.34
C ILE A 460 2.01 -10.35 -10.22
N VAL A 461 1.20 -9.36 -10.56
CA VAL A 461 0.50 -8.51 -9.60
C VAL A 461 -0.98 -8.89 -9.62
N LEU A 462 -1.52 -9.35 -8.49
CA LEU A 462 -2.90 -9.82 -8.39
C LEU A 462 -3.72 -8.89 -7.52
N ASP A 463 -4.92 -8.53 -7.98
CA ASP A 463 -5.94 -7.94 -7.12
C ASP A 463 -6.74 -8.97 -6.31
N ILE A 464 -7.64 -8.45 -5.46
CA ILE A 464 -8.57 -9.28 -4.67
C ILE A 464 -9.73 -9.75 -5.55
N GLY A 465 -9.86 -11.07 -5.73
CA GLY A 465 -10.91 -11.71 -6.52
C GLY A 465 -10.66 -13.21 -6.68
N CYS A 466 -11.50 -13.95 -7.42
CA CYS A 466 -11.38 -15.41 -7.52
C CYS A 466 -10.02 -15.89 -8.08
N TYR A 467 -9.36 -15.06 -8.87
CA TYR A 467 -8.05 -15.27 -9.45
C TYR A 467 -6.90 -15.21 -8.44
N ILE A 468 -7.10 -14.58 -7.27
CA ILE A 468 -6.09 -14.57 -6.20
C ILE A 468 -5.80 -15.99 -5.70
N MET A 469 -6.71 -16.95 -5.88
CA MET A 469 -6.50 -18.35 -5.51
C MET A 469 -5.43 -19.02 -6.38
N GLY A 470 -5.08 -18.40 -7.52
CA GLY A 470 -3.93 -18.75 -8.35
C GLY A 470 -2.57 -18.59 -7.64
N ILE A 471 -2.51 -17.77 -6.58
CA ILE A 471 -1.28 -17.46 -5.85
C ILE A 471 -0.54 -18.72 -5.36
N TYR A 472 -1.27 -19.72 -4.87
CA TYR A 472 -0.66 -20.95 -4.35
C TYR A 472 0.11 -21.73 -5.42
N TYR A 473 -0.24 -21.55 -6.70
CA TYR A 473 0.37 -22.24 -7.82
C TYR A 473 1.44 -21.41 -8.55
N LEU A 474 1.51 -20.10 -8.27
CA LEU A 474 2.42 -19.13 -8.89
C LEU A 474 3.26 -18.37 -7.86
N ARG A 475 3.37 -18.89 -6.63
CA ARG A 475 3.85 -18.18 -5.43
C ARG A 475 5.19 -17.45 -5.60
N ASP A 476 6.08 -17.98 -6.43
CA ASP A 476 7.43 -17.45 -6.62
C ASP A 476 7.46 -16.23 -7.56
N LEU A 477 6.33 -15.89 -8.19
CA LEU A 477 6.19 -14.78 -9.15
C LEU A 477 5.27 -13.67 -8.65
N VAL A 478 4.43 -13.96 -7.65
CA VAL A 478 3.35 -13.04 -7.28
C VAL A 478 3.89 -11.94 -6.35
N ALA A 479 3.41 -10.72 -6.54
CA ALA A 479 3.61 -9.57 -5.67
C ALA A 479 2.58 -9.53 -4.53
N PRO A 480 2.97 -9.18 -3.28
CA PRO A 480 2.02 -8.91 -2.20
C PRO A 480 0.90 -7.93 -2.58
N VAL A 481 -0.32 -8.30 -2.22
CA VAL A 481 -1.54 -7.50 -2.47
C VAL A 481 -1.50 -6.22 -1.65
N THR A 482 -1.86 -5.10 -2.24
CA THR A 482 -1.89 -3.76 -1.62
C THR A 482 -3.30 -3.20 -1.43
N GLY A 483 -4.35 -4.04 -1.47
CA GLY A 483 -5.74 -3.61 -1.40
C GLY A 483 -6.50 -3.85 -2.70
N MET A 484 -7.82 -3.68 -2.66
CA MET A 484 -8.68 -3.95 -3.82
C MET A 484 -8.55 -2.81 -4.84
N GLY A 485 -8.06 -3.11 -6.04
CA GLY A 485 -7.91 -2.15 -7.14
C GLY A 485 -6.66 -1.28 -7.06
N THR A 486 -5.77 -1.49 -6.08
CA THR A 486 -4.53 -0.70 -5.93
C THR A 486 -3.30 -1.45 -6.44
N CYS A 487 -3.42 -2.75 -6.73
CA CYS A 487 -2.27 -3.63 -6.90
C CYS A 487 -1.40 -3.25 -8.10
N LEU A 488 -1.94 -2.85 -9.26
CA LEU A 488 -1.10 -2.39 -10.38
C LEU A 488 -0.27 -1.16 -10.01
N ALA A 489 -0.87 -0.19 -9.30
CA ALA A 489 -0.13 0.99 -8.84
C ALA A 489 1.05 0.63 -7.93
N SER A 490 0.97 -0.49 -7.21
CA SER A 490 2.07 -1.01 -6.39
C SER A 490 3.32 -1.43 -7.18
N SER A 491 3.15 -1.73 -8.47
CA SER A 491 4.22 -2.13 -9.37
C SER A 491 4.76 -0.99 -10.23
N LEU A 492 4.28 0.24 -10.02
CA LEU A 492 4.72 1.37 -10.83
C LEU A 492 6.24 1.56 -10.70
N ALA A 493 6.75 1.71 -9.47
CA ALA A 493 8.18 1.88 -9.25
C ALA A 493 8.99 0.65 -9.68
N SER A 494 8.53 -0.57 -9.38
CA SER A 494 9.24 -1.80 -9.78
C SER A 494 9.33 -1.94 -11.29
N SER A 495 8.31 -1.53 -12.06
CA SER A 495 8.33 -1.62 -13.53
C SER A 495 9.40 -0.76 -14.21
N PHE A 496 9.90 0.28 -13.53
CA PHE A 496 11.01 1.11 -14.01
C PHE A 496 12.35 0.77 -13.34
N LEU A 497 12.32 0.27 -12.10
CA LEU A 497 13.50 0.01 -11.28
C LEU A 497 13.90 -1.47 -11.21
N SER A 498 13.17 -2.37 -11.86
CA SER A 498 13.45 -3.79 -12.01
C SER A 498 13.51 -4.17 -13.49
N ARG A 499 14.22 -5.26 -13.80
CA ARG A 499 14.19 -5.89 -15.13
C ARG A 499 13.02 -6.84 -15.33
N GLU A 500 12.27 -7.11 -14.26
CA GLU A 500 11.10 -7.98 -14.32
C GLU A 500 9.92 -7.32 -14.99
N ARG A 501 9.01 -8.16 -15.47
CA ARG A 501 7.97 -7.76 -16.39
C ARG A 501 6.62 -7.97 -15.75
N THR A 502 5.88 -6.86 -15.63
CA THR A 502 4.66 -6.83 -14.86
C THR A 502 3.48 -7.40 -15.67
N ILE A 503 2.89 -8.48 -15.14
CA ILE A 503 1.56 -8.95 -15.54
C ILE A 503 0.61 -8.66 -14.39
N TYR A 504 -0.37 -7.79 -14.62
CA TYR A 504 -1.40 -7.46 -13.64
C TYR A 504 -2.70 -8.17 -13.95
N ILE A 505 -3.33 -8.76 -12.94
CA ILE A 505 -4.59 -9.50 -13.08
C ILE A 505 -5.67 -8.87 -12.21
N VAL A 506 -6.79 -8.54 -12.83
CA VAL A 506 -7.92 -7.87 -12.19
C VAL A 506 -9.25 -8.44 -12.68
N GLY A 507 -10.21 -8.64 -11.78
CA GLY A 507 -11.58 -9.02 -12.15
C GLY A 507 -12.45 -7.79 -12.42
N ASP A 508 -13.52 -7.97 -13.18
CA ASP A 508 -14.52 -6.93 -13.48
C ASP A 508 -15.08 -6.21 -12.23
N GLY A 509 -15.40 -6.93 -11.16
CA GLY A 509 -15.87 -6.32 -9.90
C GLY A 509 -14.85 -5.33 -9.32
N THR A 510 -13.58 -5.74 -9.27
CA THR A 510 -12.47 -4.92 -8.75
C THR A 510 -12.08 -3.80 -9.71
N PHE A 511 -12.21 -4.06 -11.02
CA PHE A 511 -12.04 -3.07 -12.07
C PHE A 511 -12.91 -1.85 -11.82
N TRP A 512 -14.21 -2.07 -11.59
CA TRP A 512 -15.17 -1.00 -11.34
C TRP A 512 -15.10 -0.40 -9.94
N ALA A 513 -14.71 -1.19 -8.93
CA ALA A 513 -14.65 -0.72 -7.55
C ALA A 513 -13.61 0.39 -7.34
N GLN A 514 -12.38 0.16 -7.80
CA GLN A 514 -11.27 1.11 -7.59
C GLN A 514 -10.16 0.99 -8.64
N ALA A 515 -10.00 -0.15 -9.32
CA ALA A 515 -8.84 -0.33 -10.21
C ALA A 515 -8.86 0.65 -11.39
N LEU A 516 -10.03 0.99 -11.91
CA LEU A 516 -10.19 1.98 -12.97
C LEU A 516 -9.57 3.34 -12.60
N THR A 517 -9.86 3.83 -11.39
CA THR A 517 -9.52 5.18 -10.94
C THR A 517 -8.14 5.27 -10.28
N THR A 518 -7.64 4.20 -9.67
CA THR A 518 -6.34 4.17 -8.98
C THR A 518 -5.26 3.49 -9.81
N SER A 519 -5.52 2.28 -10.33
CA SER A 519 -4.48 1.45 -10.95
C SER A 519 -4.33 1.74 -12.44
N ILE A 520 -5.42 1.66 -13.19
CA ILE A 520 -5.44 1.73 -14.65
C ILE A 520 -5.16 3.15 -15.14
N SER A 521 -5.82 4.15 -14.56
CA SER A 521 -5.55 5.56 -14.83
C SER A 521 -4.09 5.92 -14.57
N ASN A 522 -3.50 5.43 -13.47
CA ASN A 522 -2.10 5.67 -13.09
C ASN A 522 -1.13 5.00 -14.07
N ALA A 523 -1.38 3.74 -14.44
CA ALA A 523 -0.58 3.03 -15.43
C ALA A 523 -0.65 3.69 -16.82
N LEU A 524 -1.83 4.16 -17.25
CA LEU A 524 -1.99 4.92 -18.49
C LEU A 524 -1.26 6.27 -18.43
N TYR A 525 -1.39 7.01 -17.32
CA TYR A 525 -0.76 8.31 -17.12
C TYR A 525 0.78 8.21 -17.20
N HIS A 526 1.36 7.19 -16.58
CA HIS A 526 2.80 6.94 -16.59
C HIS A 526 3.31 6.11 -17.77
N LYS A 527 2.43 5.68 -18.69
CA LYS A 527 2.76 4.75 -19.79
C LYS A 527 3.51 3.50 -19.29
N GLN A 528 3.05 2.93 -18.18
CA GLN A 528 3.66 1.78 -17.54
C GLN A 528 3.73 0.59 -18.49
N ASP A 529 4.93 0.01 -18.64
CA ASP A 529 5.22 -1.11 -19.53
C ASP A 529 4.74 -2.44 -18.93
N CYS A 530 3.43 -2.73 -19.03
CA CYS A 530 2.82 -3.90 -18.41
C CYS A 530 1.74 -4.56 -19.29
N VAL A 531 1.40 -5.81 -18.98
CA VAL A 531 0.24 -6.53 -19.53
C VAL A 531 -0.83 -6.65 -18.46
N VAL A 532 -2.05 -6.22 -18.77
CA VAL A 532 -3.20 -6.22 -17.86
C VAL A 532 -4.21 -7.25 -18.32
N LEU A 533 -4.38 -8.32 -17.55
CA LEU A 533 -5.41 -9.34 -17.72
C LEU A 533 -6.68 -8.93 -16.97
N VAL A 534 -7.71 -8.52 -17.71
CA VAL A 534 -9.02 -8.19 -17.14
C VAL A 534 -9.94 -9.40 -17.25
N LEU A 535 -10.28 -10.02 -16.13
CA LEU A 535 -11.13 -11.20 -16.06
C LEU A 535 -12.60 -10.78 -15.92
N GLU A 536 -13.30 -10.80 -17.04
CA GLU A 536 -14.70 -10.38 -17.12
C GLU A 536 -15.62 -11.60 -17.04
N ASN A 537 -16.07 -11.91 -15.82
CA ASN A 537 -16.98 -13.02 -15.56
C ASN A 537 -18.45 -12.59 -15.36
N PHE A 538 -18.70 -11.27 -15.37
CA PHE A 538 -19.98 -10.57 -15.19
C PHE A 538 -20.55 -10.60 -13.77
N TRP A 539 -19.77 -10.96 -12.75
CA TRP A 539 -20.26 -11.11 -11.37
C TRP A 539 -19.17 -10.81 -10.35
N THR A 540 -19.55 -10.22 -9.21
CA THR A 540 -18.69 -10.26 -8.02
C THR A 540 -18.79 -11.66 -7.40
N ALA A 541 -18.09 -12.63 -8.02
CA ALA A 541 -18.31 -14.06 -7.78
C ALA A 541 -17.91 -14.50 -6.36
N MET A 542 -16.78 -14.01 -5.84
CA MET A 542 -16.26 -14.41 -4.53
C MET A 542 -17.20 -14.08 -3.37
N THR A 543 -17.96 -12.99 -3.48
CA THR A 543 -18.90 -12.55 -2.44
C THR A 543 -20.24 -13.28 -2.48
N GLY A 544 -20.45 -14.18 -3.45
CA GLY A 544 -21.72 -14.87 -3.64
C GLY A 544 -22.44 -14.58 -4.96
N HIS A 545 -21.73 -14.08 -5.98
CA HIS A 545 -22.27 -13.78 -7.32
C HIS A 545 -23.25 -12.60 -7.34
N GLN A 546 -22.89 -11.52 -6.64
CA GLN A 546 -23.63 -10.27 -6.70
C GLN A 546 -23.45 -9.62 -8.08
N PRO A 547 -24.48 -8.92 -8.60
CA PRO A 547 -24.32 -8.13 -9.80
C PRO A 547 -23.35 -6.97 -9.56
N ASN A 548 -22.57 -6.67 -10.59
CA ASN A 548 -21.66 -5.54 -10.69
C ASN A 548 -21.98 -4.76 -11.99
N PRO A 549 -21.27 -3.65 -12.29
CA PRO A 549 -21.56 -2.86 -13.50
C PRO A 549 -21.39 -3.59 -14.84
N SER A 550 -20.66 -4.71 -14.88
CA SER A 550 -20.57 -5.60 -16.06
C SER A 550 -21.75 -6.57 -16.16
N THR A 551 -22.55 -6.74 -15.10
CA THR A 551 -23.68 -7.67 -15.08
C THR A 551 -24.87 -7.14 -15.88
N LYS A 552 -25.30 -7.90 -16.90
CA LYS A 552 -26.45 -7.56 -17.74
C LYS A 552 -27.76 -8.03 -17.10
N LEU A 553 -28.27 -7.29 -16.12
CA LEU A 553 -29.55 -7.58 -15.43
C LEU A 553 -30.50 -6.38 -15.40
N GLY A 554 -31.68 -6.55 -16.03
CA GLY A 554 -32.82 -5.64 -15.91
C GLY A 554 -32.70 -4.32 -16.67
N GLU A 555 -33.80 -3.56 -16.71
CA GLU A 555 -33.91 -2.28 -17.45
C GLU A 555 -33.26 -1.08 -16.72
N ARG A 556 -32.97 -1.22 -15.41
CA ARG A 556 -32.44 -0.15 -14.55
C ARG A 556 -30.90 -0.12 -14.43
N ALA A 557 -30.21 -1.20 -14.78
CA ALA A 557 -28.75 -1.26 -14.68
C ALA A 557 -28.12 -0.83 -16.02
N GLY A 558 -27.29 0.22 -15.99
CA GLY A 558 -26.46 0.58 -17.13
C GLY A 558 -25.46 -0.56 -17.42
N ASN A 559 -25.35 -0.97 -18.67
CA ASN A 559 -24.39 -1.99 -19.10
C ASN A 559 -23.05 -1.30 -19.43
N LEU A 560 -22.20 -1.12 -18.42
CA LEU A 560 -20.87 -0.53 -18.62
C LEU A 560 -19.95 -1.56 -19.29
N ASP A 561 -19.39 -1.18 -20.43
CA ASP A 561 -18.48 -2.04 -21.18
C ASP A 561 -17.02 -1.66 -20.88
N ILE A 562 -16.25 -2.65 -20.40
CA ILE A 562 -14.84 -2.47 -20.01
C ILE A 562 -13.99 -2.10 -21.23
N GLU A 563 -14.22 -2.74 -22.37
CA GLU A 563 -13.44 -2.49 -23.59
C GLU A 563 -13.61 -1.05 -24.09
N ALA A 564 -14.85 -0.58 -24.16
CA ALA A 564 -15.19 0.78 -24.54
C ALA A 564 -14.63 1.80 -23.54
N THR A 565 -14.66 1.48 -22.24
CA THR A 565 -14.11 2.35 -21.19
C THR A 565 -12.60 2.50 -21.33
N LEU A 566 -11.87 1.39 -21.49
CA LEU A 566 -10.42 1.40 -21.68
C LEU A 566 -10.01 2.18 -22.94
N LYS A 567 -10.71 1.96 -24.06
CA LYS A 567 -10.51 2.74 -25.30
C LYS A 567 -10.78 4.22 -25.08
N GLY A 568 -11.85 4.57 -24.36
CA GLY A 568 -12.21 5.94 -24.01
C GLY A 568 -11.17 6.64 -23.13
N MET A 569 -10.45 5.90 -22.29
CA MET A 569 -9.33 6.40 -21.48
C MET A 569 -8.01 6.52 -22.27
N GLY A 570 -7.98 6.13 -23.54
CA GLY A 570 -6.81 6.24 -24.41
C GLY A 570 -5.93 4.99 -24.47
N ALA A 571 -6.42 3.83 -24.01
CA ALA A 571 -5.69 2.57 -24.19
C ALA A 571 -5.55 2.22 -25.68
N ARG A 572 -4.32 2.00 -26.13
CA ARG A 572 -4.01 1.73 -27.55
C ARG A 572 -4.19 0.27 -27.94
N TRP A 573 -3.80 -0.65 -27.05
CA TRP A 573 -3.90 -2.08 -27.28
C TRP A 573 -4.92 -2.68 -26.30
N VAL A 574 -6.07 -3.07 -26.83
CA VAL A 574 -7.14 -3.75 -26.09
C VAL A 574 -7.62 -4.92 -26.94
N LYS A 575 -7.52 -6.13 -26.41
CA LYS A 575 -7.98 -7.38 -27.05
C LYS A 575 -8.96 -8.10 -26.15
N VAL A 576 -9.91 -8.81 -26.76
CA VAL A 576 -10.88 -9.64 -26.04
C VAL A 576 -10.72 -11.09 -26.49
N VAL A 577 -10.64 -12.01 -25.54
CA VAL A 577 -10.46 -13.44 -25.81
C VAL A 577 -11.35 -14.29 -24.91
N ASN A 578 -11.78 -15.44 -25.43
CA ASN A 578 -12.46 -16.45 -24.65
C ASN A 578 -11.43 -17.23 -23.80
N PRO A 579 -11.59 -17.33 -22.46
CA PRO A 579 -10.63 -18.03 -21.62
C PRO A 579 -10.37 -19.48 -22.03
N TYR A 580 -11.38 -20.18 -22.57
CA TYR A 580 -11.25 -21.59 -22.92
C TYR A 580 -10.42 -21.83 -24.19
N GLU A 581 -10.02 -20.77 -24.92
CA GLU A 581 -9.15 -20.82 -26.09
C GLU A 581 -7.69 -20.56 -25.66
N VAL A 582 -7.14 -21.46 -24.83
CA VAL A 582 -5.85 -21.29 -24.14
C VAL A 582 -4.70 -20.96 -25.10
N GLY A 583 -4.64 -21.61 -26.27
CA GLY A 583 -3.60 -21.32 -27.27
C GLY A 583 -3.65 -19.87 -27.77
N GLU A 584 -4.85 -19.31 -27.93
CA GLU A 584 -5.03 -17.91 -28.33
C GLU A 584 -4.67 -16.95 -27.19
N VAL A 585 -4.98 -17.30 -25.94
CA VAL A 585 -4.55 -16.52 -24.77
C VAL A 585 -3.02 -16.43 -24.71
N VAL A 586 -2.32 -17.56 -24.88
CA VAL A 586 -0.85 -17.59 -24.91
C VAL A 586 -0.30 -16.78 -26.09
N ARG A 587 -0.86 -16.93 -27.29
CA ARG A 587 -0.46 -16.16 -28.47
C ARG A 587 -0.63 -14.65 -28.27
N LEU A 588 -1.73 -14.22 -27.65
CA LEU A 588 -1.98 -12.80 -27.37
C LEU A 588 -1.07 -12.24 -26.26
N LEU A 589 -0.66 -13.07 -25.30
CA LEU A 589 0.38 -12.71 -24.33
C LEU A 589 1.73 -12.49 -25.02
N GLU A 590 2.12 -13.39 -25.94
CA GLU A 590 3.34 -13.26 -26.76
C GLU A 590 3.28 -12.03 -27.66
N GLU A 591 2.13 -11.75 -28.28
CA GLU A 591 1.91 -10.55 -29.09
C GLU A 591 2.08 -9.28 -28.25
N ALA A 592 1.42 -9.21 -27.08
CA ALA A 592 1.53 -8.06 -26.17
C ALA A 592 2.97 -7.82 -25.70
N TRP A 593 3.72 -8.92 -25.50
CA TRP A 593 5.11 -8.91 -25.07
C TRP A 593 6.08 -8.36 -26.11
N GLN A 594 5.84 -8.63 -27.40
CA GLN A 594 6.72 -8.21 -28.50
C GLN A 594 6.55 -6.74 -28.91
N LEU A 595 5.57 -6.02 -28.35
CA LEU A 595 5.32 -4.63 -28.69
C LEU A 595 6.39 -3.70 -28.09
N SER A 596 6.99 -2.87 -28.93
CA SER A 596 8.01 -1.88 -28.53
C SER A 596 7.42 -0.58 -27.99
N GLU A 597 6.14 -0.28 -28.26
CA GLU A 597 5.47 0.92 -27.76
C GLU A 597 5.22 0.84 -26.26
N LEU A 598 5.68 1.84 -25.48
CA LEU A 598 5.41 1.95 -24.04
C LEU A 598 3.92 2.18 -23.74
N GLY A 599 3.45 1.57 -22.66
CA GLY A 599 2.08 1.71 -22.15
C GLY A 599 1.44 0.37 -21.76
N PRO A 600 0.36 0.40 -20.97
CA PRO A 600 -0.32 -0.82 -20.56
C PRO A 600 -1.06 -1.47 -21.74
N ARG A 601 -0.96 -2.80 -21.86
CA ARG A 601 -1.65 -3.62 -22.88
C ARG A 601 -2.74 -4.43 -22.20
N PHE A 602 -3.99 -4.22 -22.60
CA PHE A 602 -5.14 -4.84 -21.94
C PHE A 602 -5.64 -6.07 -22.72
N LEU A 603 -5.63 -7.22 -22.07
CA LEU A 603 -6.26 -8.44 -22.56
C LEU A 603 -7.46 -8.77 -21.68
N ILE A 604 -8.66 -8.54 -22.22
CA ILE A 604 -9.92 -8.85 -21.58
C ILE A 604 -10.25 -10.31 -21.84
N VAL A 605 -10.24 -11.11 -20.77
CA VAL A 605 -10.60 -12.51 -20.78
C VAL A 605 -12.06 -12.62 -20.37
N ARG A 606 -12.94 -12.80 -21.37
CA ARG A 606 -14.38 -12.70 -21.19
C ARG A 606 -15.04 -14.09 -21.15
N GLY A 607 -15.58 -14.47 -20.01
CA GLY A 607 -16.28 -15.73 -19.86
C GLY A 607 -17.15 -15.75 -18.61
N GLU A 608 -18.45 -15.96 -18.78
CA GLU A 608 -19.43 -15.97 -17.68
C GLU A 608 -19.03 -16.95 -16.56
N CYS A 609 -19.22 -16.53 -15.31
CA CYS A 609 -19.02 -17.40 -14.16
C CYS A 609 -19.79 -18.73 -14.35
N MET A 610 -19.04 -19.84 -14.29
CA MET A 610 -19.56 -21.17 -14.59
C MET A 610 -20.67 -21.63 -13.62
N LEU A 611 -20.67 -21.13 -12.37
CA LEU A 611 -21.73 -21.45 -11.42
C LEU A 611 -23.06 -20.78 -11.82
N GLU A 612 -23.03 -19.50 -12.20
CA GLU A 612 -24.23 -18.80 -12.67
C GLU A 612 -24.71 -19.30 -14.03
N ARG A 613 -23.77 -19.54 -14.94
CA ARG A 613 -24.08 -20.19 -16.22
C ARG A 613 -24.79 -21.52 -16.01
N ASN A 614 -24.27 -22.38 -15.13
CA ASN A 614 -24.91 -23.66 -14.81
C ASN A 614 -26.27 -23.49 -14.14
N ARG A 615 -26.45 -22.53 -13.23
CA ARG A 615 -27.75 -22.23 -12.61
C ARG A 615 -28.78 -21.82 -13.66
N ARG A 616 -28.42 -20.94 -14.61
CA ARG A 616 -29.29 -20.51 -15.71
C ARG A 616 -29.61 -21.66 -16.65
N GLU A 617 -28.58 -22.31 -17.19
CA GLU A 617 -28.77 -23.37 -18.19
C GLU A 617 -29.45 -24.59 -17.60
N ARG A 618 -29.24 -24.92 -16.31
CA ARG A 618 -29.96 -26.01 -15.64
C ARG A 618 -31.47 -25.75 -15.65
N LYS A 619 -31.92 -24.55 -15.28
CA LYS A 619 -33.34 -24.17 -15.32
C LYS A 619 -33.89 -24.25 -16.75
N GLU A 620 -33.13 -23.81 -17.75
CA GLU A 620 -33.55 -23.92 -19.15
C GLU A 620 -33.64 -25.38 -19.61
N ARG A 621 -32.64 -26.21 -19.26
CA ARG A 621 -32.62 -27.64 -19.56
C ARG A 621 -33.80 -28.36 -18.91
N GLU A 622 -34.11 -28.08 -17.65
CA GLU A 622 -35.27 -28.64 -16.93
C GLU A 622 -36.58 -28.26 -17.66
N ARG A 623 -36.79 -26.98 -17.98
CA ARG A 623 -37.95 -26.51 -18.76
C ARG A 623 -38.05 -27.17 -20.14
N ARG A 624 -36.93 -27.33 -20.85
CA ARG A 624 -36.89 -28.01 -22.16
C ARG A 624 -37.20 -29.50 -22.05
N ARG A 625 -36.70 -30.17 -21.00
CA ARG A 625 -36.98 -31.59 -20.73
C ARG A 625 -38.46 -31.81 -20.45
N GLU A 626 -39.06 -30.97 -19.60
CA GLU A 626 -40.50 -30.97 -19.32
C GLU A 626 -41.31 -30.74 -20.61
N GLY A 627 -40.88 -29.79 -21.44
CA GLY A 627 -41.47 -29.53 -22.76
C GLY A 627 -41.18 -30.58 -23.84
N ARG A 628 -40.63 -31.76 -23.49
CA ARG A 628 -40.23 -32.85 -24.41
C ARG A 628 -39.32 -32.42 -25.57
N LYS A 629 -38.58 -31.33 -25.41
CA LYS A 629 -37.60 -30.85 -26.39
C LYS A 629 -36.29 -31.63 -26.23
N ARG A 630 -35.54 -31.76 -27.33
CA ARG A 630 -34.20 -32.37 -27.34
C ARG A 630 -33.24 -31.56 -26.48
N VAL A 631 -32.57 -32.22 -25.53
CA VAL A 631 -31.56 -31.63 -24.64
C VAL A 631 -30.31 -32.49 -24.67
N VAL A 632 -29.14 -31.86 -24.83
CA VAL A 632 -27.85 -32.54 -24.85
C VAL A 632 -27.04 -32.10 -23.63
N GLU A 633 -26.47 -33.06 -22.92
CA GLU A 633 -25.53 -32.82 -21.83
C GLU A 633 -24.18 -33.45 -22.15
N ALA A 634 -23.14 -32.64 -22.18
CA ALA A 634 -21.79 -33.12 -22.43
C ALA A 634 -21.05 -33.37 -21.10
N ARG A 635 -20.12 -34.32 -21.11
CA ARG A 635 -19.09 -34.53 -20.08
C ARG A 635 -17.78 -34.90 -20.75
N PHE A 636 -16.66 -34.57 -20.12
CA PHE A 636 -15.35 -35.09 -20.53
C PHE A 636 -14.98 -36.30 -19.67
N GLY A 637 -14.38 -37.29 -20.31
CA GLY A 637 -13.74 -38.44 -19.70
C GLY A 637 -12.25 -38.47 -20.02
N VAL A 638 -11.51 -39.30 -19.30
CA VAL A 638 -10.11 -39.63 -19.59
C VAL A 638 -10.07 -41.12 -19.93
N ASP A 639 -9.46 -41.47 -21.07
CA ASP A 639 -9.23 -42.85 -21.45
C ASP A 639 -8.02 -43.39 -20.66
N PRO A 640 -8.23 -44.36 -19.75
CA PRO A 640 -7.16 -44.86 -18.89
C PRO A 640 -6.10 -45.66 -19.64
N LEU A 641 -6.39 -46.14 -20.86
CA LEU A 641 -5.44 -46.87 -21.71
C LEU A 641 -4.54 -45.91 -22.50
N VAL A 642 -5.04 -44.72 -22.84
CA VAL A 642 -4.29 -43.68 -23.58
C VAL A 642 -3.55 -42.72 -22.64
N CYS A 643 -4.09 -42.49 -21.44
CA CYS A 643 -3.43 -41.66 -20.42
C CYS A 643 -1.99 -42.13 -20.23
N VAL A 644 -1.02 -41.23 -20.18
CA VAL A 644 0.39 -41.60 -19.94
C VAL A 644 0.63 -41.82 -18.45
N GLY A 645 0.00 -41.04 -17.57
CA GLY A 645 0.20 -41.10 -16.12
C GLY A 645 1.25 -40.11 -15.60
N ASP A 646 1.68 -39.17 -16.44
CA ASP A 646 2.63 -38.08 -16.14
C ASP A 646 2.01 -36.93 -15.32
N HIS A 647 0.68 -36.87 -15.25
CA HIS A 647 -0.11 -35.89 -14.50
C HIS A 647 0.11 -34.43 -14.93
N SER A 648 0.73 -34.18 -16.09
CA SER A 648 0.93 -32.85 -16.66
C SER A 648 -0.40 -32.08 -16.79
N CYS A 649 -1.49 -32.78 -17.10
CA CYS A 649 -2.82 -32.17 -17.14
C CYS A 649 -3.31 -31.65 -15.77
N LEU A 650 -2.92 -32.27 -14.66
CA LEU A 650 -3.19 -31.78 -13.30
C LEU A 650 -2.28 -30.60 -12.97
N HIS A 651 -1.02 -30.63 -13.40
CA HIS A 651 -0.10 -29.51 -13.21
C HIS A 651 -0.60 -28.21 -13.87
N TYR A 652 -1.07 -28.29 -15.12
CA TYR A 652 -1.55 -27.11 -15.87
C TYR A 652 -2.99 -26.71 -15.55
N ASN A 653 -3.89 -27.64 -15.22
CA ASN A 653 -5.31 -27.33 -14.99
C ASN A 653 -5.72 -27.32 -13.52
N ASN A 654 -5.18 -28.24 -12.72
CA ASN A 654 -5.62 -28.53 -11.36
C ASN A 654 -7.16 -28.55 -11.19
N CYS A 655 -7.86 -29.26 -12.08
CA CYS A 655 -9.32 -29.28 -12.09
C CYS A 655 -9.86 -30.12 -10.91
N PRO A 656 -10.79 -29.61 -10.09
CA PRO A 656 -11.40 -30.38 -9.00
C PRO A 656 -12.16 -31.64 -9.43
N SER A 657 -12.51 -31.73 -10.73
CA SER A 657 -13.15 -32.91 -11.32
C SER A 657 -12.15 -33.89 -11.95
N LEU A 658 -10.85 -33.74 -11.71
CA LEU A 658 -9.85 -34.73 -12.09
C LEU A 658 -9.26 -35.34 -10.82
N SER A 659 -9.32 -36.66 -10.71
CA SER A 659 -8.72 -37.45 -9.63
C SER A 659 -7.69 -38.41 -10.19
N VAL A 660 -6.91 -39.04 -9.32
CA VAL A 660 -5.86 -39.99 -9.69
C VAL A 660 -6.25 -41.37 -9.15
N ARG A 661 -6.24 -42.40 -10.00
CA ARG A 661 -6.60 -43.79 -9.64
C ARG A 661 -5.62 -44.81 -10.24
N PRO A 662 -5.55 -46.04 -9.70
CA PRO A 662 -4.74 -47.10 -10.31
C PRO A 662 -5.18 -47.40 -11.75
N SER A 663 -4.22 -47.74 -12.62
CA SER A 663 -4.54 -48.12 -14.00
C SER A 663 -5.35 -49.43 -14.03
N PRO A 664 -6.37 -49.55 -14.89
CA PRO A 664 -7.03 -50.83 -15.15
C PRO A 664 -6.13 -51.81 -15.92
N ASN A 665 -5.02 -51.34 -16.50
CA ASN A 665 -4.00 -52.19 -17.09
C ASN A 665 -3.02 -52.66 -16.01
N PRO A 666 -2.98 -53.97 -15.66
CA PRO A 666 -2.12 -54.47 -14.58
C PRO A 666 -0.61 -54.35 -14.89
N LEU A 667 -0.23 -54.16 -16.16
CA LEU A 667 1.16 -53.94 -16.55
C LEU A 667 1.61 -52.48 -16.35
N LYS A 668 0.67 -51.56 -16.12
CA LYS A 668 0.96 -50.14 -15.96
C LYS A 668 0.96 -49.76 -14.48
N ARG A 669 2.15 -49.38 -13.98
CA ARG A 669 2.37 -49.03 -12.57
C ARG A 669 1.97 -47.59 -12.25
N ASP A 670 2.03 -46.69 -13.23
CA ASP A 670 1.68 -45.29 -13.04
C ASP A 670 0.17 -45.11 -12.85
N MET A 671 -0.18 -44.26 -11.90
CA MET A 671 -1.57 -43.91 -11.66
C MET A 671 -2.11 -43.10 -12.84
N VAL A 672 -3.36 -43.36 -13.23
CA VAL A 672 -4.03 -42.68 -14.33
C VAL A 672 -4.99 -41.61 -13.81
N VAL A 673 -5.17 -40.55 -14.60
CA VAL A 673 -6.14 -39.50 -14.29
C VAL A 673 -7.54 -39.99 -14.67
N GLN A 674 -8.52 -39.69 -13.83
CA GLN A 674 -9.94 -39.97 -14.08
C GLN A 674 -10.77 -38.70 -13.93
N ALA A 675 -11.74 -38.51 -14.82
CA ALA A 675 -12.73 -37.45 -14.69
C ALA A 675 -13.89 -37.88 -13.76
N GLU A 676 -14.18 -37.05 -12.77
CA GLU A 676 -15.27 -37.24 -11.82
C GLU A 676 -16.62 -36.75 -12.36
N GLN A 677 -17.71 -37.22 -11.75
CA GLN A 677 -19.08 -36.88 -12.18
C GLN A 677 -19.42 -35.40 -12.02
N THR A 678 -18.62 -34.65 -11.27
CA THR A 678 -18.75 -33.20 -11.08
C THR A 678 -18.33 -32.38 -12.31
N CYS A 679 -17.85 -33.03 -13.38
CA CYS A 679 -17.44 -32.38 -14.63
C CYS A 679 -18.60 -31.62 -15.32
N VAL A 680 -18.35 -30.36 -15.65
CA VAL A 680 -19.32 -29.45 -16.31
C VAL A 680 -19.06 -29.26 -17.82
N ALA A 681 -18.19 -30.09 -18.40
CA ALA A 681 -17.82 -30.02 -19.81
C ALA A 681 -17.33 -28.66 -20.33
N CYS A 682 -16.50 -27.96 -19.55
CA CYS A 682 -15.99 -26.64 -19.95
C CYS A 682 -15.00 -26.66 -21.14
N GLY A 683 -14.44 -27.82 -21.49
CA GLY A 683 -13.52 -27.96 -22.64
C GLY A 683 -12.06 -27.61 -22.35
N LEU A 684 -11.75 -27.07 -21.18
CA LEU A 684 -10.39 -26.64 -20.81
C LEU A 684 -9.35 -27.76 -20.98
N CYS A 685 -9.66 -28.98 -20.52
CA CYS A 685 -8.72 -30.11 -20.62
C CYS A 685 -8.31 -30.44 -22.06
N GLY A 686 -9.23 -30.30 -23.02
CA GLY A 686 -8.92 -30.46 -24.44
C GLY A 686 -8.10 -29.30 -24.98
N SER A 687 -8.48 -28.06 -24.65
CA SER A 687 -7.73 -26.86 -25.07
C SER A 687 -6.27 -26.89 -24.61
N VAL A 688 -6.03 -27.28 -23.36
CA VAL A 688 -4.69 -27.40 -22.78
C VAL A 688 -3.90 -28.56 -23.35
N ALA A 689 -4.55 -29.69 -23.64
CA ALA A 689 -3.86 -30.81 -24.27
C ALA A 689 -3.25 -30.40 -25.63
N HIS A 690 -3.94 -29.54 -26.40
CA HIS A 690 -3.38 -28.99 -27.63
C HIS A 690 -2.31 -27.93 -27.37
N ALA A 691 -2.60 -26.93 -26.51
CA ALA A 691 -1.70 -25.80 -26.27
C ALA A 691 -0.36 -26.22 -25.63
N ALA A 692 -0.39 -27.15 -24.66
CA ALA A 692 0.79 -27.65 -23.97
C ALA A 692 1.31 -28.99 -24.53
N LYS A 693 0.77 -29.47 -25.67
CA LYS A 693 1.16 -30.74 -26.33
C LYS A 693 1.13 -31.96 -25.39
N LEU A 694 0.05 -32.11 -24.62
CA LEU A 694 -0.13 -33.21 -23.66
C LEU A 694 -0.67 -34.48 -24.33
N CYS A 695 -0.72 -35.60 -23.58
CA CYS A 695 -1.30 -36.85 -24.07
C CYS A 695 -2.78 -36.69 -24.51
N PRO A 696 -3.21 -37.29 -25.63
CA PRO A 696 -4.55 -37.13 -26.20
C PRO A 696 -5.58 -38.04 -25.53
N SER A 697 -5.58 -38.10 -24.19
CA SER A 697 -6.39 -39.05 -23.42
C SER A 697 -7.82 -38.55 -23.13
N PHE A 698 -8.14 -37.28 -23.40
CA PHE A 698 -9.46 -36.73 -23.13
C PHE A 698 -10.46 -37.03 -24.25
N TYR A 699 -11.67 -37.46 -23.89
CA TYR A 699 -12.78 -37.65 -24.82
C TYR A 699 -14.06 -36.97 -24.31
N ARG A 700 -14.97 -36.63 -25.23
CA ARG A 700 -16.28 -36.02 -24.90
C ARG A 700 -17.39 -37.04 -25.05
N VAL A 701 -18.24 -37.15 -24.05
CA VAL A 701 -19.47 -37.97 -24.06
C VAL A 701 -20.66 -37.04 -24.06
N GLU A 702 -21.64 -37.30 -24.92
CA GLU A 702 -22.89 -36.56 -24.98
C GLU A 702 -24.08 -37.45 -24.61
N TRP A 703 -24.84 -37.01 -23.61
CA TRP A 703 -26.06 -37.63 -23.15
C TRP A 703 -27.24 -36.88 -23.77
N VAL A 704 -27.97 -37.54 -24.68
CA VAL A 704 -29.11 -36.94 -25.37
C VAL A 704 -30.41 -37.33 -24.68
N HIS A 705 -31.09 -36.36 -24.09
CA HIS A 705 -32.45 -36.49 -23.56
C HIS A 705 -33.46 -36.10 -24.64
N ASN A 706 -34.56 -36.86 -24.74
CA ASN A 706 -35.56 -36.74 -25.81
C ASN A 706 -34.92 -36.81 -27.22
N PRO A 707 -34.20 -37.90 -27.57
CA PRO A 707 -33.54 -38.02 -28.87
C PRO A 707 -34.55 -38.05 -30.00
N SER A 708 -34.18 -37.44 -31.12
CA SER A 708 -34.93 -37.47 -32.37
C SER A 708 -35.05 -38.90 -32.90
N TRP A 709 -36.00 -39.13 -33.81
CA TRP A 709 -36.19 -40.44 -34.43
C TRP A 709 -34.92 -40.92 -35.14
N TRP A 710 -34.25 -40.05 -35.88
CA TRP A 710 -32.98 -40.35 -36.56
C TRP A 710 -31.87 -40.77 -35.60
N GLU A 711 -31.72 -40.09 -34.46
CA GLU A 711 -30.71 -40.44 -33.46
C GLU A 711 -30.98 -41.81 -32.82
N ARG A 712 -32.24 -42.18 -32.63
CA ARG A 712 -32.60 -43.52 -32.12
C ARG A 712 -32.26 -44.61 -33.13
N VAL A 713 -32.51 -44.36 -34.43
CA VAL A 713 -32.16 -45.30 -35.51
C VAL A 713 -30.64 -45.45 -35.61
N GLN A 714 -29.89 -44.34 -35.61
CA GLN A 714 -28.43 -44.36 -35.61
C GLN A 714 -27.85 -45.09 -34.39
N PHE A 715 -28.40 -44.87 -33.20
CA PHE A 715 -27.97 -45.55 -31.99
C PHE A 715 -28.15 -47.07 -32.07
N ARG A 716 -29.30 -47.54 -32.60
CA ARG A 716 -29.56 -48.97 -32.82
C ARG A 716 -28.59 -49.58 -33.82
N LEU A 717 -28.36 -48.90 -34.94
CA LEU A 717 -27.42 -49.34 -35.97
C LEU A 717 -25.99 -49.44 -35.41
N ARG A 718 -25.55 -48.43 -34.64
CA ARG A 718 -24.22 -48.42 -34.01
C ARG A 718 -24.05 -49.55 -33.00
N ARG A 719 -25.04 -49.82 -32.13
CA ARG A 719 -25.00 -50.97 -31.21
C ARG A 719 -24.90 -52.29 -31.97
N TRP A 720 -25.70 -52.45 -33.03
CA TRP A 720 -25.65 -53.64 -33.88
C TRP A 720 -24.28 -53.83 -34.54
N LEU A 721 -23.68 -52.77 -35.08
CA LEU A 721 -22.34 -52.81 -35.71
C LEU A 721 -21.20 -53.03 -34.71
N LEU A 722 -21.30 -52.48 -33.49
CA LEU A 722 -20.26 -52.55 -32.47
C LEU A 722 -20.36 -53.80 -31.59
N GLY A 723 -21.43 -54.60 -31.71
CA GLY A 723 -21.63 -55.81 -30.91
C GLY A 723 -21.87 -55.56 -29.42
N VAL A 724 -22.41 -54.39 -29.06
CA VAL A 724 -22.67 -53.95 -27.66
C VAL A 724 -24.16 -53.83 -27.39
#